data_AF-A0A2H9SQY8-F1
#
_entry.id   AF-A0A2H9SQY8-F1
#
_cell.length_a   1.000
_cell.length_b   1.000
_cell.length_c   1.000
_cell.angle_alpha   90.00
_cell.angle_beta   90.00
_cell.angle_gamma   90.00
#
_symmetry.space_group_name_H-M   'P 1'
#
loop_
_entity.id
_entity.type
_entity.pdbx_description
1 polymer ?
#
loop_
_entity_poly.entity_id
_entity_poly.type
_entity_poly.pdbx_seq_one_letter_code
_entity_poly.pdbx_strand_id
1 'polypeptide(L)'
;MPLYKVALAVLSMGIFGFNAVASKIGLQEFPPLLFNLLRFIVVLPSLLFIARPLISWPMLAAIAFSLSIGHLSFANIGLALGASAGTYVLIQQTGTLFAIFFAYVLLKHKPSKFDLAGIALGLVGIYWICAAKGTQGGLWAIFFMIASACTWALGYILIKKADVPSFAIASWTSIFAIPCLCVSSATFEGFEKMSDSFANASLMGWGTVFYSGWISMLGAGGILAYLMRSEPVSKVVPYYMLVPLFGCLFAAVFLGEELHEATLLGGASIFAGLLVARFGGQVSTVFVKIFRRLRVKEGMMTILAATSFSSHLESMLPQSIDVAIIGGGCAGLSAALVTAEYAFDTYVFMGPQPGGALNEKTIVGNWPGKPTGFGHVIMEELQKQAQKFGAHLVDESVVKCNLAKSPFEIISSSGQLYLASTVLIATGTSERELEVDSCKAYVGKGIFSNTMVYKHWSEFQDQAKNATALVVGGGVDAVKKAVYLCKGGAAKVFLAFRGDSLNVSPLRKKMLGAYKQIECIPQARVQAFLGDGTKLQAVALTASQSQLNVPLDCAVISVGRVPNTQLFKNILTLDEKGAIILQGATQQTTIPGIFAAGDATTANAYGQAAIASGDGMKAGYEMVSYLKALKPGDSENSRSCGHLPSLSSAYRHR
;
A
#
# COMPACT_ATOMS: atom_id res chain seq x y z
N MET A 1 14.99 -2.82 -2.04
CA MET A 1 14.54 -3.46 -3.30
C MET A 1 15.68 -4.33 -3.79
N PRO A 2 15.44 -5.57 -4.24
CA PRO A 2 16.44 -6.37 -4.93
C PRO A 2 16.99 -5.64 -6.17
N LEU A 3 18.25 -5.89 -6.53
CA LEU A 3 18.95 -5.14 -7.59
C LEU A 3 18.21 -5.18 -8.94
N TYR A 4 17.63 -6.32 -9.30
CA TYR A 4 16.88 -6.46 -10.55
C TYR A 4 15.63 -5.56 -10.59
N LYS A 5 14.96 -5.32 -9.46
CA LYS A 5 13.81 -4.40 -9.39
C LYS A 5 14.24 -2.95 -9.48
N VAL A 6 15.42 -2.60 -8.96
CA VAL A 6 16.02 -1.28 -9.14
C VAL A 6 16.35 -1.05 -10.61
N ALA A 7 16.95 -2.04 -11.28
CA ALA A 7 17.21 -1.98 -12.72
C ALA A 7 15.93 -1.81 -13.53
N LEU A 8 14.86 -2.55 -13.20
CA LEU A 8 13.54 -2.39 -13.84
C LEU A 8 12.94 -0.99 -13.60
N ALA A 9 13.09 -0.42 -12.41
CA ALA A 9 12.61 0.92 -12.11
C ALA A 9 13.35 1.95 -12.97
N VAL A 10 14.69 1.92 -12.99
CA VAL A 10 15.52 2.81 -13.81
C VAL A 10 15.21 2.66 -15.30
N LEU A 11 15.06 1.42 -15.79
CA LEU A 11 14.71 1.13 -17.18
C LEU A 11 13.36 1.75 -17.56
N SER A 12 12.33 1.57 -16.74
CA SER A 12 11.00 2.15 -16.97
C SER A 12 11.06 3.69 -17.06
N MET A 13 11.83 4.33 -16.18
CA MET A 13 12.00 5.80 -16.20
C MET A 13 12.80 6.29 -17.41
N GLY A 14 13.79 5.52 -17.86
CA GLY A 14 14.49 5.76 -19.12
C GLY A 14 13.56 5.68 -20.32
N ILE A 15 12.70 4.66 -20.39
CA ILE A 15 11.72 4.50 -21.45
C ILE A 15 10.74 5.69 -21.48
N PHE A 16 10.21 6.10 -20.32
CA PHE A 16 9.35 7.28 -20.23
C PHE A 16 10.07 8.58 -20.62
N GLY A 17 11.34 8.75 -20.20
CA GLY A 17 12.15 9.91 -20.58
C GLY A 17 12.38 9.99 -22.09
N PHE A 18 12.74 8.87 -22.72
CA PHE A 18 12.96 8.80 -24.17
C PHE A 18 11.68 9.01 -24.98
N ASN A 19 10.50 8.76 -24.39
CA ASN A 19 9.23 9.00 -25.07
C ASN A 19 9.05 10.45 -25.53
N ALA A 20 9.60 11.44 -24.83
CA ALA A 20 9.57 12.84 -25.27
C ALA A 20 10.32 13.05 -26.59
N VAL A 21 11.47 12.39 -26.74
CA VAL A 21 12.28 12.41 -27.97
C VAL A 21 11.55 11.68 -29.09
N ALA A 22 11.05 10.48 -28.82
CA ALA A 22 10.30 9.69 -29.79
C ALA A 22 9.06 10.45 -30.30
N SER A 23 8.28 11.07 -29.39
CA SER A 23 7.17 11.94 -29.76
C SER A 23 7.62 13.09 -30.65
N LYS A 24 8.69 13.81 -30.30
CA LYS A 24 9.16 14.95 -31.11
C LYS A 24 9.62 14.55 -32.51
N ILE A 25 10.25 13.40 -32.66
CA ILE A 25 10.61 12.83 -33.98
C ILE A 25 9.34 12.48 -34.76
N GLY A 26 8.38 11.77 -34.14
CA GLY A 26 7.13 11.38 -34.79
C GLY A 26 6.29 12.57 -35.25
N LEU A 27 6.33 13.68 -34.51
CA LEU A 27 5.61 14.91 -34.84
C LEU A 27 6.16 15.64 -36.08
N GLN A 28 7.31 15.23 -36.62
CA GLN A 28 7.78 15.72 -37.92
C GLN A 28 7.02 15.10 -39.10
N GLU A 29 6.45 13.91 -38.89
CA GLU A 29 5.75 13.15 -39.94
C GLU A 29 4.24 13.08 -39.71
N PHE A 30 3.79 13.16 -38.45
CA PHE A 30 2.38 13.08 -38.10
C PHE A 30 1.91 14.34 -37.35
N PRO A 31 0.74 14.90 -37.70
CA PRO A 31 0.04 15.89 -36.90
C PRO A 31 -0.16 15.42 -35.43
N PRO A 32 -0.14 16.34 -34.44
CA PRO A 32 -0.11 15.98 -33.03
C PRO A 32 -1.27 15.12 -32.50
N LEU A 33 -2.49 15.36 -32.97
CA LEU A 33 -3.67 14.58 -32.63
C LEU A 33 -3.70 13.26 -33.39
N LEU A 34 -3.33 13.26 -34.67
CA LEU A 34 -3.16 12.03 -35.46
C LEU A 34 -2.11 11.10 -34.85
N PHE A 35 -0.96 11.62 -34.45
CA PHE A 35 0.08 10.85 -33.78
C PHE A 35 -0.45 10.16 -32.51
N ASN A 36 -1.22 10.90 -31.71
CA ASN A 36 -1.84 10.35 -30.51
C ASN A 36 -2.92 9.32 -30.85
N LEU A 37 -3.74 9.54 -31.89
CA LEU A 37 -4.74 8.59 -32.38
C LEU A 37 -4.07 7.26 -32.76
N LEU A 38 -3.03 7.32 -33.60
CA LEU A 38 -2.27 6.15 -34.05
C LEU A 38 -1.65 5.39 -32.87
N ARG A 39 -1.19 6.11 -31.84
CA ARG A 39 -0.68 5.51 -30.59
C ARG A 39 -1.72 4.66 -29.88
N PHE A 40 -2.98 5.07 -29.84
CA PHE A 40 -4.05 4.28 -29.22
C PHE A 40 -4.56 3.17 -30.15
N ILE A 41 -4.53 3.36 -31.47
CA ILE A 41 -4.86 2.31 -32.44
C ILE A 41 -3.86 1.15 -32.33
N VAL A 42 -2.56 1.42 -32.28
CA VAL A 42 -1.55 0.35 -32.20
C VAL A 42 -1.63 -0.44 -30.89
N VAL A 43 -2.15 0.18 -29.82
CA VAL A 43 -2.37 -0.44 -28.50
C VAL A 43 -3.67 -1.25 -28.43
N LEU A 44 -4.63 -1.02 -29.32
CA LEU A 44 -5.95 -1.67 -29.32
C LEU A 44 -5.90 -3.21 -29.26
N PRO A 45 -4.97 -3.92 -29.95
CA PRO A 45 -4.86 -5.38 -29.85
C PRO A 45 -4.56 -5.89 -28.43
N SER A 46 -4.02 -5.06 -27.54
CA SER A 46 -3.76 -5.44 -26.14
C SER A 46 -5.03 -5.77 -25.36
N LEU A 47 -6.20 -5.31 -25.82
CA LEU A 47 -7.50 -5.65 -25.22
C LEU A 47 -7.82 -7.15 -25.31
N LEU A 48 -7.23 -7.87 -26.25
CA LEU A 48 -7.41 -9.33 -26.37
C LEU A 48 -6.72 -10.09 -25.25
N PHE A 49 -5.71 -9.50 -24.62
CA PHE A 49 -4.89 -10.14 -23.58
C PHE A 49 -5.14 -9.57 -22.19
N ILE A 50 -5.77 -8.39 -22.09
CA ILE A 50 -5.92 -7.64 -20.85
C ILE A 50 -7.40 -7.54 -20.50
N ALA A 51 -7.79 -8.24 -19.44
CA ALA A 51 -9.16 -8.25 -18.95
C ALA A 51 -9.65 -6.86 -18.55
N ARG A 52 -10.96 -6.64 -18.71
CA ARG A 52 -11.62 -5.37 -18.40
C ARG A 52 -11.47 -5.01 -16.91
N PRO A 53 -11.03 -3.79 -16.57
CA PRO A 53 -11.02 -3.34 -15.18
C PRO A 53 -12.46 -3.15 -14.66
N LEU A 54 -12.70 -3.48 -13.39
CA LEU A 54 -13.99 -3.38 -12.71
C LEU A 54 -14.34 -1.92 -12.35
N ILE A 55 -14.49 -1.06 -13.36
CA ILE A 55 -14.89 0.34 -13.21
C ILE A 55 -16.08 0.70 -14.09
N SER A 56 -16.82 1.70 -13.65
CA SER A 56 -17.96 2.21 -14.41
C SER A 56 -17.51 2.84 -15.74
N TRP A 57 -18.31 2.67 -16.78
CA TRP A 57 -18.04 3.23 -18.10
C TRP A 57 -17.82 4.76 -18.10
N PRO A 58 -18.61 5.57 -17.35
CA PRO A 58 -18.36 7.02 -17.28
C PRO A 58 -17.01 7.36 -16.65
N MET A 59 -16.57 6.59 -15.64
CA MET A 59 -15.28 6.81 -15.00
C MET A 59 -14.13 6.47 -15.94
N LEU A 60 -14.22 5.34 -16.66
CA LEU A 60 -13.24 4.97 -17.67
C LEU A 60 -13.18 6.00 -18.81
N ALA A 61 -14.33 6.51 -19.26
CA ALA A 61 -14.40 7.57 -20.26
C ALA A 61 -13.77 8.89 -19.77
N ALA A 62 -14.03 9.29 -18.52
CA ALA A 62 -13.43 10.48 -17.92
C ALA A 62 -11.91 10.37 -17.79
N ILE A 63 -11.40 9.20 -17.37
CA ILE A 63 -9.96 8.91 -17.32
C ILE A 63 -9.37 8.96 -18.74
N ALA A 64 -10.04 8.31 -19.70
CA ALA A 64 -9.59 8.30 -21.09
C ALA A 64 -9.51 9.71 -21.66
N PHE A 65 -10.54 10.54 -21.49
CA PHE A 65 -10.54 11.94 -21.94
C PHE A 65 -9.41 12.76 -21.31
N SER A 66 -9.23 12.64 -19.99
CA SER A 66 -8.19 13.37 -19.25
C SER A 66 -6.78 12.99 -19.72
N LEU A 67 -6.53 11.70 -19.95
CA LEU A 67 -5.21 11.22 -20.34
C LEU A 67 -4.94 11.34 -21.84
N SER A 68 -5.94 11.11 -22.70
CA SER A 68 -5.76 11.15 -24.17
C SER A 68 -5.83 12.56 -24.71
N ILE A 69 -7.02 13.18 -24.72
CA ILE A 69 -7.27 14.52 -25.25
C ILE A 69 -6.64 15.60 -24.37
N GLY A 70 -6.71 15.43 -23.05
CA GLY A 70 -6.05 16.36 -22.13
C GLY A 70 -4.54 16.22 -22.22
N HIS A 71 -3.98 15.22 -21.54
CA HIS A 71 -2.54 15.15 -21.33
C HIS A 71 -1.74 14.98 -22.62
N LEU A 72 -2.02 13.94 -23.39
CA LEU A 72 -1.14 13.54 -24.49
C LEU A 72 -1.28 14.40 -25.73
N SER A 73 -2.51 14.79 -26.07
CA SER A 73 -2.74 15.71 -27.19
C SER A 73 -2.18 17.09 -26.89
N PHE A 74 -2.38 17.66 -25.69
CA PHE A 74 -1.77 18.94 -25.35
C PHE A 74 -0.24 18.86 -25.27
N ALA A 75 0.32 17.73 -24.80
CA ALA A 75 1.76 17.50 -24.85
C ALA A 75 2.30 17.56 -26.28
N ASN A 76 1.66 16.82 -27.19
CA ASN A 76 2.06 16.75 -28.59
C ASN A 76 1.88 18.09 -29.31
N ILE A 77 0.79 18.83 -29.03
CA ILE A 77 0.59 20.19 -29.57
C ILE A 77 1.71 21.11 -29.09
N GLY A 78 2.06 21.07 -27.79
CA GLY A 78 3.16 21.87 -27.25
C GLY A 78 4.49 21.58 -27.96
N LEU A 79 4.82 20.30 -28.18
CA LEU A 79 6.02 19.90 -28.92
C LEU A 79 5.97 20.32 -30.39
N ALA A 80 4.83 20.16 -31.06
CA ALA A 80 4.62 20.54 -32.46
C ALA A 80 4.70 22.07 -32.67
N LEU A 81 4.33 22.86 -31.66
CA LEU A 81 4.51 24.31 -31.65
C LEU A 81 5.98 24.74 -31.50
N GLY A 82 6.91 23.80 -31.33
CA GLY A 82 8.35 24.05 -31.37
C GLY A 82 9.05 23.98 -30.02
N ALA A 83 8.36 23.56 -28.95
CA ALA A 83 9.03 23.38 -27.66
C ALA A 83 10.05 22.24 -27.66
N SER A 84 11.09 22.41 -26.85
CA SER A 84 12.14 21.40 -26.70
C SER A 84 11.63 20.20 -25.89
N ALA A 85 12.10 19.00 -26.25
CA ALA A 85 11.76 17.78 -25.52
C ALA A 85 12.23 17.86 -24.06
N GLY A 86 13.39 18.48 -23.81
CA GLY A 86 13.87 18.75 -22.45
C GLY A 86 12.90 19.64 -21.64
N THR A 87 12.42 20.74 -22.24
CA THR A 87 11.46 21.66 -21.58
C THR A 87 10.14 20.96 -21.28
N TYR A 88 9.64 20.13 -22.20
CA TYR A 88 8.46 19.32 -21.99
C TYR A 88 8.55 18.45 -20.74
N VAL A 89 9.60 17.63 -20.60
CA VAL A 89 9.68 16.68 -19.49
C VAL A 89 9.83 17.39 -18.13
N LEU A 90 10.48 18.56 -18.10
CA LEU A 90 10.55 19.40 -16.91
C LEU A 90 9.17 19.98 -16.53
N ILE A 91 8.43 20.53 -17.50
CA ILE A 91 7.08 21.06 -17.24
C ILE A 91 6.15 19.95 -16.79
N GLN A 92 6.27 18.72 -17.31
CA GLN A 92 5.42 17.61 -16.87
C GLN A 92 5.56 17.28 -15.37
N GLN A 93 6.69 17.61 -14.74
CA GLN A 93 6.83 17.42 -13.29
C GLN A 93 5.88 18.30 -12.48
N THR A 94 5.43 19.42 -13.03
CA THR A 94 4.41 20.28 -12.39
C THR A 94 3.08 19.56 -12.21
N GLY A 95 2.83 18.49 -12.96
CA GLY A 95 1.67 17.61 -12.78
C GLY A 95 1.60 17.02 -11.37
N THR A 96 2.74 16.77 -10.71
CA THR A 96 2.76 16.32 -9.31
C THR A 96 2.24 17.40 -8.35
N LEU A 97 2.50 18.68 -8.64
CA LEU A 97 1.99 19.81 -7.86
C LEU A 97 0.48 20.00 -8.10
N PHE A 98 0.02 19.88 -9.35
CA PHE A 98 -1.42 19.87 -9.65
C PHE A 98 -2.15 18.68 -9.00
N ALA A 99 -1.48 17.53 -8.86
CA ALA A 99 -2.08 16.37 -8.21
C ALA A 99 -2.40 16.64 -6.74
N ILE A 100 -1.58 17.43 -6.04
CA ILE A 100 -1.87 17.88 -4.67
C ILE A 100 -3.16 18.71 -4.64
N PHE A 101 -3.30 19.66 -5.57
CA PHE A 101 -4.51 20.48 -5.70
C PHE A 101 -5.76 19.62 -5.97
N PHE A 102 -5.71 18.72 -6.94
CA PHE A 102 -6.84 17.83 -7.24
C PHE A 102 -7.12 16.82 -6.12
N ALA A 103 -6.10 16.36 -5.39
CA ALA A 103 -6.30 15.55 -4.19
C ALA A 103 -7.07 16.32 -3.11
N TYR A 104 -6.82 17.62 -2.94
CA TYR A 104 -7.60 18.46 -2.05
C TYR A 104 -9.05 18.60 -2.53
N VAL A 105 -9.28 18.93 -3.80
CA VAL A 105 -10.63 19.18 -4.33
C VAL A 105 -11.48 17.90 -4.42
N LEU A 106 -10.91 16.81 -4.94
CA LEU A 106 -11.66 15.59 -5.28
C LEU A 106 -11.64 14.53 -4.18
N LEU A 107 -10.59 14.49 -3.36
CA LEU A 107 -10.42 13.51 -2.29
C LEU A 107 -10.53 14.13 -0.88
N LYS A 108 -10.69 15.47 -0.79
CA LYS A 108 -10.79 16.23 0.48
C LYS A 108 -9.56 16.10 1.39
N HIS A 109 -8.39 15.79 0.82
CA HIS A 109 -7.12 15.76 1.57
C HIS A 109 -6.54 17.17 1.70
N LYS A 110 -6.48 17.73 2.91
CA LYS A 110 -5.92 19.06 3.14
C LYS A 110 -4.40 19.09 2.85
N PRO A 111 -3.90 20.03 2.02
CA PRO A 111 -2.47 20.15 1.76
C PRO A 111 -1.75 20.64 3.02
N SER A 112 -0.57 20.08 3.29
CA SER A 112 0.30 20.52 4.37
C SER A 112 0.93 21.88 4.05
N LYS A 113 1.53 22.53 5.06
CA LYS A 113 2.30 23.78 4.85
C LYS A 113 3.48 23.57 3.89
N PHE A 114 4.06 22.35 3.86
CA PHE A 114 5.15 21.99 2.94
C PHE A 114 4.65 21.74 1.53
N ASP A 115 3.46 21.16 1.37
CA ASP A 115 2.82 21.03 0.07
C ASP A 115 2.57 22.42 -0.54
N LEU A 116 2.06 23.37 0.25
CA LEU A 116 1.85 24.75 -0.20
C LEU A 116 3.17 25.45 -0.55
N ALA A 117 4.21 25.26 0.25
CA ALA A 117 5.54 25.81 -0.03
C ALA A 117 6.16 25.20 -1.31
N GLY A 118 6.02 23.89 -1.50
CA GLY A 118 6.48 23.20 -2.70
C GLY A 118 5.73 23.63 -3.96
N ILE A 119 4.41 23.84 -3.87
CA ILE A 119 3.61 24.43 -4.95
C ILE A 119 4.10 25.84 -5.28
N ALA A 120 4.30 26.70 -4.27
CA ALA A 120 4.78 28.06 -4.50
C ALA A 120 6.17 28.08 -5.17
N LEU A 121 7.11 27.25 -4.72
CA LEU A 121 8.43 27.14 -5.32
C LEU A 121 8.36 26.63 -6.77
N GLY A 122 7.54 25.61 -7.02
CA GLY A 122 7.30 25.09 -8.37
C GLY A 122 6.72 26.13 -9.32
N LEU A 123 5.78 26.97 -8.86
CA LEU A 123 5.24 28.09 -9.65
C LEU A 123 6.31 29.13 -10.01
N VAL A 124 7.28 29.39 -9.13
CA VAL A 124 8.44 30.23 -9.45
C VAL A 124 9.29 29.59 -10.55
N GLY A 125 9.48 28.27 -10.50
CA GLY A 125 10.16 27.54 -11.57
C GLY A 125 9.46 27.65 -12.92
N ILE A 126 8.12 27.51 -12.94
CA ILE A 126 7.31 27.73 -14.15
C ILE A 126 7.46 29.16 -14.66
N TYR A 127 7.39 30.16 -13.76
CA TYR A 127 7.59 31.56 -14.12
C TYR A 127 8.95 31.79 -14.78
N TRP A 128 10.02 31.20 -14.26
CA TRP A 128 11.36 31.33 -14.82
C TRP A 128 11.49 30.72 -16.21
N ILE A 129 10.84 29.58 -16.45
CA ILE A 129 10.74 28.96 -17.78
C ILE A 129 9.97 29.88 -18.73
N CYS A 130 8.83 30.44 -18.30
CA CYS A 130 8.02 31.35 -19.12
C CYS A 130 8.71 32.70 -19.41
N ALA A 131 9.50 33.22 -18.46
CA ALA A 131 10.16 34.52 -18.54
C ALA A 131 11.47 34.48 -19.33
N ALA A 132 12.00 33.29 -19.62
CA ALA A 132 13.20 33.11 -20.41
C ALA A 132 13.00 33.60 -21.85
N LYS A 133 13.68 34.70 -22.23
CA LYS A 133 13.80 35.10 -23.64
C LYS A 133 14.53 33.97 -24.39
N GLY A 134 13.81 33.24 -25.23
CA GLY A 134 14.38 32.14 -26.02
C GLY A 134 13.72 30.77 -25.85
N THR A 135 12.58 30.66 -25.15
CA THR A 135 11.80 29.41 -25.17
C THR A 135 11.37 29.08 -26.60
N GLN A 136 12.01 28.06 -27.18
CA GLN A 136 11.60 27.51 -28.48
C GLN A 136 10.11 27.16 -28.40
N GLY A 137 9.32 27.64 -29.36
CA GLY A 137 7.86 27.41 -29.46
C GLY A 137 6.93 28.42 -28.78
N GLY A 138 7.46 29.42 -28.06
CA GLY A 138 6.67 30.54 -27.53
C GLY A 138 5.67 30.18 -26.42
N LEU A 139 4.90 31.18 -25.96
CA LEU A 139 4.01 31.06 -24.78
C LEU A 139 2.89 30.02 -24.96
N TRP A 140 2.40 29.83 -26.19
CA TRP A 140 1.34 28.84 -26.47
C TRP A 140 1.83 27.41 -26.28
N ALA A 141 3.07 27.10 -26.68
CA ALA A 141 3.63 25.77 -26.44
C ALA A 141 3.70 25.44 -24.95
N ILE A 142 4.16 26.41 -24.13
CA ILE A 142 4.25 26.29 -22.68
C ILE A 142 2.85 26.14 -22.05
N PHE A 143 1.88 26.93 -22.51
CA PHE A 143 0.49 26.82 -22.06
C PHE A 143 -0.06 25.41 -22.23
N PHE A 144 0.10 24.82 -23.43
CA PHE A 144 -0.34 23.45 -23.70
C PHE A 144 0.42 22.42 -22.85
N MET A 145 1.71 22.62 -22.58
CA MET A 145 2.46 21.72 -21.69
C MET A 145 2.00 21.77 -20.23
N ILE A 146 1.67 22.96 -19.71
CA ILE A 146 1.11 23.10 -18.37
C ILE A 146 -0.30 22.50 -18.32
N ALA A 147 -1.14 22.76 -19.33
CA ALA A 147 -2.46 22.14 -19.45
C ALA A 147 -2.37 20.61 -19.52
N SER A 148 -1.37 20.09 -20.23
CA SER A 148 -1.05 18.66 -20.30
C SER A 148 -0.69 18.10 -18.92
N ALA A 149 0.18 18.78 -18.17
CA ALA A 149 0.58 18.35 -16.82
C ALA A 149 -0.60 18.37 -15.83
N CYS A 150 -1.46 19.38 -15.93
CA CYS A 150 -2.68 19.51 -15.12
C CYS A 150 -3.70 18.39 -15.42
N THR A 151 -3.96 18.12 -16.70
CA THR A 151 -4.90 17.05 -17.11
C THR A 151 -4.35 15.64 -16.84
N TRP A 152 -3.02 15.46 -16.86
CA TRP A 152 -2.40 14.24 -16.36
C TRP A 152 -2.66 14.03 -14.88
N ALA A 153 -2.47 15.08 -14.07
CA ALA A 153 -2.69 15.04 -12.64
C ALA A 153 -4.14 14.69 -12.30
N LEU A 154 -5.10 15.30 -13.01
CA LEU A 154 -6.53 14.96 -12.89
C LEU A 154 -6.78 13.50 -13.21
N GLY A 155 -6.28 13.01 -14.35
CA GLY A 155 -6.42 11.60 -14.77
C GLY A 155 -5.84 10.63 -13.75
N TYR A 156 -4.68 10.96 -13.17
CA TYR A 156 -4.06 10.16 -12.11
C TYR A 156 -4.91 10.11 -10.84
N ILE A 157 -5.47 11.24 -10.40
CA ILE A 157 -6.37 11.28 -9.23
C ILE A 157 -7.67 10.51 -9.49
N LEU A 158 -8.20 10.55 -10.72
CA LEU A 158 -9.33 9.72 -11.11
C LEU A 158 -8.99 8.23 -11.06
N ILE A 159 -7.84 7.81 -11.61
CA ILE A 159 -7.36 6.43 -11.50
C ILE A 159 -7.26 5.99 -10.04
N LYS A 160 -6.69 6.84 -9.18
CA LYS A 160 -6.57 6.56 -7.75
C LYS A 160 -7.93 6.41 -7.07
N LYS A 161 -8.92 7.23 -7.44
CA LYS A 161 -10.29 7.13 -6.93
C LYS A 161 -11.00 5.85 -7.39
N ALA A 162 -10.62 5.31 -8.55
CA ALA A 162 -11.22 4.11 -9.12
C ALA A 162 -10.73 2.80 -8.48
N ASP A 163 -9.60 2.83 -7.78
CA ASP A 163 -9.03 1.72 -7.00
C ASP A 163 -8.89 0.39 -7.78
N VAL A 164 -8.38 0.48 -9.00
CA VAL A 164 -8.17 -0.66 -9.92
C VAL A 164 -6.76 -0.67 -10.49
N PRO A 165 -6.27 -1.84 -10.97
CA PRO A 165 -4.93 -1.96 -11.55
C PRO A 165 -4.70 -0.97 -12.70
N SER A 166 -3.71 -0.08 -12.55
CA SER A 166 -3.43 1.01 -13.50
C SER A 166 -3.05 0.52 -14.91
N PHE A 167 -2.48 -0.69 -15.02
CA PHE A 167 -2.12 -1.30 -16.30
C PHE A 167 -3.34 -1.62 -17.17
N ALA A 168 -4.41 -2.18 -16.58
CA ALA A 168 -5.64 -2.48 -17.31
C ALA A 168 -6.34 -1.21 -17.80
N ILE A 169 -6.28 -0.13 -17.01
CA ILE A 169 -6.82 1.17 -17.41
C ILE A 169 -6.10 1.72 -18.64
N ALA A 170 -4.77 1.60 -18.72
CA ALA A 170 -4.01 2.06 -19.87
C ALA A 170 -4.55 1.47 -21.18
N SER A 171 -4.70 0.14 -21.27
CA SER A 171 -5.25 -0.50 -22.48
C SER A 171 -6.72 -0.11 -22.75
N TRP A 172 -7.57 -0.16 -21.73
CA TRP A 172 -9.02 0.03 -21.89
C TRP A 172 -9.44 1.48 -22.15
N THR A 173 -8.58 2.46 -21.86
CA THR A 173 -8.82 3.86 -22.26
C THR A 173 -8.82 4.06 -23.78
N SER A 174 -8.18 3.17 -24.54
CA SER A 174 -8.12 3.23 -26.01
C SER A 174 -9.51 3.22 -26.66
N ILE A 175 -10.47 2.49 -26.08
CA ILE A 175 -11.85 2.38 -26.59
C ILE A 175 -12.53 3.75 -26.66
N PHE A 176 -12.25 4.63 -25.69
CA PHE A 176 -12.81 5.98 -25.65
C PHE A 176 -11.89 7.00 -26.31
N ALA A 177 -10.56 6.82 -26.21
CA ALA A 177 -9.60 7.74 -26.80
C ALA A 177 -9.68 7.78 -28.33
N ILE A 178 -9.80 6.62 -28.99
CA ILE A 178 -9.81 6.51 -30.46
C ILE A 178 -10.93 7.35 -31.10
N PRO A 179 -12.23 7.19 -30.77
CA PRO A 179 -13.27 7.97 -31.42
C PRO A 179 -13.13 9.47 -31.14
N CYS A 180 -12.77 9.85 -29.92
CA CYS A 180 -12.61 11.27 -29.57
C CYS A 180 -11.41 11.90 -30.30
N LEU A 181 -10.28 11.19 -30.43
CA LEU A 181 -9.11 11.67 -31.16
C LEU A 181 -9.32 11.67 -32.67
N CYS A 182 -10.07 10.69 -33.21
CA CYS A 182 -10.45 10.66 -34.62
C CYS A 182 -11.27 11.90 -34.99
N VAL A 183 -12.29 12.23 -34.20
CA VAL A 183 -13.08 13.46 -34.41
C VAL A 183 -12.19 14.69 -34.27
N SER A 184 -11.37 14.77 -33.22
CA SER A 184 -10.52 15.94 -32.97
C SER A 184 -9.49 16.18 -34.07
N SER A 185 -8.81 15.12 -34.55
CA SER A 185 -7.85 15.21 -35.65
C SER A 185 -8.56 15.61 -36.95
N ALA A 186 -9.72 15.03 -37.24
CA ALA A 186 -10.54 15.44 -38.40
C ALA A 186 -10.95 16.92 -38.36
N THR A 187 -11.34 17.43 -37.19
CA THR A 187 -11.80 18.82 -37.06
C THR A 187 -10.67 19.85 -37.05
N PHE A 188 -9.53 19.54 -36.40
CA PHE A 188 -8.47 20.54 -36.17
C PHE A 188 -7.27 20.40 -37.12
N GLU A 189 -7.01 19.21 -37.65
CA GLU A 189 -5.84 18.93 -38.51
C GLU A 189 -6.24 18.72 -39.97
N GLY A 190 -7.45 18.24 -40.23
CA GLY A 190 -8.03 18.05 -41.55
C GLY A 190 -7.66 16.72 -42.21
N PHE A 191 -8.53 16.25 -43.11
CA PHE A 191 -8.37 14.93 -43.75
C PHE A 191 -7.18 14.86 -44.71
N GLU A 192 -6.87 15.95 -45.39
CA GLU A 192 -5.75 16.03 -46.34
C GLU A 192 -4.39 15.81 -45.66
N LYS A 193 -4.13 16.50 -44.54
CA LYS A 193 -2.89 16.29 -43.76
C LYS A 193 -2.80 14.88 -43.19
N MET A 194 -3.94 14.28 -42.81
CA MET A 194 -3.96 12.90 -42.36
C MET A 194 -3.58 11.95 -43.49
N SER A 195 -4.21 12.06 -44.66
CA SER A 195 -3.89 11.19 -45.81
C SER A 195 -2.44 11.35 -46.25
N ASP A 196 -1.91 12.58 -46.27
CA ASP A 196 -0.53 12.86 -46.64
C ASP A 196 0.46 12.21 -45.67
N SER A 197 0.15 12.24 -44.37
CA SER A 197 0.97 11.59 -43.34
C SER A 197 1.00 10.08 -43.54
N PHE A 198 -0.14 9.43 -43.85
CA PHE A 198 -0.16 8.00 -44.14
C PHE A 198 0.60 7.62 -45.41
N ALA A 199 0.53 8.47 -46.45
CA ALA A 199 1.20 8.21 -47.72
C ALA A 199 2.72 8.37 -47.65
N ASN A 200 3.21 9.27 -46.79
CA ASN A 200 4.63 9.66 -46.75
C ASN A 200 5.37 9.25 -45.48
N ALA A 201 4.68 8.66 -44.49
CA ALA A 201 5.31 8.25 -43.24
C ALA A 201 6.41 7.22 -43.46
N SER A 202 7.59 7.53 -42.94
CA SER A 202 8.77 6.69 -42.97
C SER A 202 8.67 5.55 -41.95
N LEU A 203 9.58 4.57 -42.07
CA LEU A 203 9.70 3.52 -41.06
C LEU A 203 10.06 4.10 -39.68
N MET A 204 10.78 5.22 -39.64
CA MET A 204 11.11 5.92 -38.39
C MET A 204 9.85 6.50 -37.75
N GLY A 205 9.00 7.19 -38.53
CA GLY A 205 7.71 7.70 -38.07
C GLY A 205 6.85 6.59 -37.45
N TRP A 206 6.63 5.50 -38.17
CA TRP A 206 5.89 4.36 -37.64
C TRP A 206 6.54 3.72 -36.40
N GLY A 207 7.87 3.68 -36.36
CA GLY A 207 8.65 3.24 -35.20
C GLY A 207 8.36 4.08 -33.96
N THR A 208 8.22 5.40 -34.09
CA THR A 208 7.90 6.30 -32.96
C THR A 208 6.48 6.09 -32.44
N VAL A 209 5.50 5.82 -33.31
CA VAL A 209 4.12 5.46 -32.94
C VAL A 209 4.12 4.16 -32.14
N PHE A 210 4.79 3.11 -32.65
CA PHE A 210 4.89 1.82 -31.98
C PHE A 210 5.59 1.93 -30.62
N TYR A 211 6.72 2.66 -30.57
CA TYR A 211 7.45 2.91 -29.32
C TYR A 211 6.54 3.58 -28.29
N SER A 212 5.83 4.64 -28.69
CA SER A 212 4.99 5.42 -27.79
C SER A 212 3.80 4.62 -27.24
N GLY A 213 3.25 3.70 -28.03
CA GLY A 213 2.15 2.82 -27.63
C GLY A 213 2.59 1.58 -26.85
N TRP A 214 3.37 0.70 -27.48
CA TRP A 214 3.71 -0.61 -26.89
C TRP A 214 4.84 -0.53 -25.87
N ILE A 215 5.90 0.22 -26.16
CA ILE A 215 7.10 0.21 -25.31
C ILE A 215 6.91 1.15 -24.12
N SER A 216 6.50 2.39 -24.38
CA SER A 216 6.32 3.40 -23.34
C SER A 216 5.03 3.20 -22.54
N MET A 217 3.87 3.25 -23.20
CA MET A 217 2.59 3.20 -22.49
C MET A 217 2.30 1.83 -21.87
N LEU A 218 2.45 0.72 -22.61
CA LEU A 218 2.20 -0.63 -22.07
C LEU A 218 3.42 -1.22 -21.36
N GLY A 219 4.60 -1.20 -21.98
CA GLY A 219 5.82 -1.81 -21.44
C GLY A 219 6.27 -1.15 -20.14
N ALA A 220 6.69 0.12 -20.19
CA ALA A 220 7.14 0.84 -19.00
C ALA A 220 6.01 1.03 -17.97
N GLY A 221 4.78 1.27 -18.42
CA GLY A 221 3.59 1.32 -17.55
C GLY A 221 3.32 -0.01 -16.82
N GLY A 222 3.49 -1.14 -17.51
CA GLY A 222 3.35 -2.48 -16.93
C GLY A 222 4.46 -2.82 -15.94
N ILE A 223 5.72 -2.51 -16.26
CA ILE A 223 6.86 -2.67 -15.34
C ILE A 223 6.60 -1.88 -14.05
N LEU A 224 6.18 -0.64 -14.21
CA LEU A 224 5.88 0.23 -13.08
C LEU A 224 4.69 -0.28 -12.25
N ALA A 225 3.61 -0.75 -12.88
CA ALA A 225 2.48 -1.35 -12.18
C ALA A 225 2.91 -2.60 -11.38
N TYR A 226 3.79 -3.43 -11.95
CA TYR A 226 4.40 -4.57 -11.27
C TYR A 226 5.24 -4.14 -10.06
N LEU A 227 6.06 -3.09 -10.21
CA LEU A 227 6.88 -2.56 -9.11
C LEU A 227 6.01 -2.02 -7.98
N MET A 228 4.97 -1.25 -8.30
CA MET A 228 4.02 -0.68 -7.32
C MET A 228 3.20 -1.76 -6.60
N ARG A 229 3.00 -2.93 -7.22
CA ARG A 229 2.34 -4.09 -6.58
C ARG A 229 3.28 -4.90 -5.71
N SER A 230 4.56 -4.96 -6.07
CA SER A 230 5.54 -5.86 -5.43
C SER A 230 6.46 -5.17 -4.42
N GLU A 231 6.44 -3.84 -4.34
CA GLU A 231 7.24 -3.03 -3.43
C GLU A 231 6.38 -1.88 -2.87
N PRO A 232 6.69 -1.39 -1.66
CA PRO A 232 6.04 -0.20 -1.14
C PRO A 232 6.17 0.99 -2.10
N VAL A 233 5.06 1.68 -2.34
CA VAL A 233 4.97 2.85 -3.24
C VAL A 233 6.02 3.91 -2.89
N SER A 234 6.34 4.07 -1.61
CA SER A 234 7.38 5.00 -1.13
C SER A 234 8.79 4.69 -1.63
N LYS A 235 9.08 3.43 -2.00
CA LYS A 235 10.37 3.01 -2.57
C LYS A 235 10.43 3.17 -4.09
N VAL A 236 9.28 3.02 -4.77
CA VAL A 236 9.20 3.07 -6.24
C VAL A 236 9.03 4.51 -6.74
N VAL A 237 8.20 5.32 -6.08
CA VAL A 237 7.88 6.69 -6.50
C VAL A 237 9.09 7.60 -6.65
N PRO A 238 10.13 7.57 -5.77
CA PRO A 238 11.31 8.42 -5.96
C PRO A 238 12.01 8.23 -7.31
N TYR A 239 11.93 7.06 -7.92
CA TYR A 239 12.53 6.81 -9.24
C TYR A 239 11.88 7.64 -10.36
N TYR A 240 10.63 8.07 -10.22
CA TYR A 240 9.99 8.97 -11.19
C TYR A 240 10.73 10.29 -11.39
N MET A 241 11.50 10.72 -10.39
CA MET A 241 12.35 11.92 -10.50
C MET A 241 13.48 11.75 -11.52
N LEU A 242 13.75 10.51 -11.99
CA LEU A 242 14.70 10.24 -13.05
C LEU A 242 14.14 10.51 -14.45
N VAL A 243 12.81 10.57 -14.63
CA VAL A 243 12.20 10.76 -15.96
C VAL A 243 12.68 12.05 -16.63
N PRO A 244 12.73 13.22 -15.96
CA PRO A 244 13.26 14.45 -16.57
C PRO A 244 14.76 14.43 -16.79
N LEU A 245 15.52 13.74 -15.94
CA LEU A 245 16.96 13.59 -16.15
C LEU A 245 17.24 12.79 -17.43
N PHE A 246 16.56 11.65 -17.59
CA PHE A 246 16.64 10.87 -18.82
C PHE A 246 16.07 11.64 -20.03
N GLY A 247 14.94 12.32 -19.88
CA GLY A 247 14.34 13.10 -20.95
C GLY A 247 15.25 14.22 -21.48
N CYS A 248 15.86 15.00 -20.57
CA CYS A 248 16.81 16.04 -20.96
C CYS A 248 18.08 15.45 -21.56
N LEU A 249 18.62 14.37 -20.97
CA LEU A 249 19.80 13.68 -21.49
C LEU A 249 19.55 13.16 -22.91
N PHE A 250 18.45 12.45 -23.13
CA PHE A 250 18.13 11.91 -24.44
C PHE A 250 17.81 13.01 -25.45
N ALA A 251 17.17 14.11 -25.04
CA ALA A 251 16.95 15.25 -25.91
C ALA A 251 18.28 15.88 -26.38
N ALA A 252 19.24 16.06 -25.47
CA ALA A 252 20.57 16.55 -25.82
C ALA A 252 21.31 15.58 -26.76
N VAL A 253 21.29 14.28 -26.46
CA VAL A 253 22.02 13.25 -27.22
C VAL A 253 21.42 12.98 -28.61
N PHE A 254 20.10 12.85 -28.71
CA PHE A 254 19.43 12.40 -29.93
C PHE A 254 18.87 13.53 -30.79
N LEU A 255 18.56 14.68 -30.21
CA LEU A 255 18.03 15.84 -30.93
C LEU A 255 19.01 17.01 -31.01
N GLY A 256 20.15 16.92 -30.32
CA GLY A 256 21.11 18.03 -30.24
C GLY A 256 20.56 19.25 -29.50
N GLU A 257 19.55 19.08 -28.64
CA GLU A 257 18.94 20.19 -27.91
C GLU A 257 19.87 20.72 -26.80
N GLU A 258 20.24 21.99 -26.88
CA GLU A 258 20.97 22.67 -25.80
C GLU A 258 20.03 23.07 -24.66
N LEU A 259 20.40 22.72 -23.43
CA LEU A 259 19.66 23.12 -22.23
C LEU A 259 20.04 24.55 -21.84
N HIS A 260 19.17 25.50 -22.19
CA HIS A 260 19.34 26.90 -21.80
C HIS A 260 19.35 27.08 -20.26
N GLU A 261 20.15 28.02 -19.78
CA GLU A 261 20.34 28.30 -18.34
C GLU A 261 19.01 28.55 -17.62
N ALA A 262 18.08 29.25 -18.25
CA ALA A 262 16.78 29.54 -17.67
C ALA A 262 15.88 28.30 -17.54
N THR A 263 15.99 27.34 -18.48
CA THR A 263 15.30 26.05 -18.41
C THR A 263 15.89 25.17 -17.31
N LEU A 264 17.22 25.23 -17.11
CA LEU A 264 17.89 24.53 -16.01
C LEU A 264 17.51 25.11 -14.64
N LEU A 265 17.52 26.43 -14.49
CA LEU A 265 17.12 27.11 -13.25
C LEU A 265 15.64 26.89 -12.93
N GLY A 266 14.78 27.01 -13.94
CA GLY A 266 13.35 26.74 -13.80
C GLY A 266 13.07 25.27 -13.46
N GLY A 267 13.76 24.35 -14.13
CA GLY A 267 13.71 22.91 -13.83
C GLY A 267 14.18 22.59 -12.41
N ALA A 268 15.32 23.15 -11.98
CA ALA A 268 15.85 22.99 -10.64
C ALA A 268 14.87 23.49 -9.56
N SER A 269 14.19 24.62 -9.82
CA SER A 269 13.16 25.15 -8.94
C SER A 269 11.93 24.24 -8.88
N ILE A 270 11.45 23.71 -10.01
CA ILE A 270 10.35 22.72 -10.02
C ILE A 270 10.73 21.46 -9.22
N PHE A 271 11.95 20.96 -9.41
CA PHE A 271 12.46 19.81 -8.65
C PHE A 271 12.58 20.11 -7.15
N ALA A 272 13.11 21.27 -6.78
CA ALA A 272 13.20 21.69 -5.39
C ALA A 272 11.80 21.83 -4.77
N GLY A 273 10.81 22.32 -5.52
CA GLY A 273 9.43 22.44 -5.06
C GLY A 273 8.81 21.07 -4.80
N LEU A 274 9.06 20.11 -5.69
CA LEU A 274 8.65 18.72 -5.50
C LEU A 274 9.34 18.09 -4.28
N LEU A 275 10.63 18.32 -4.07
CA LEU A 275 11.35 17.85 -2.88
C LEU A 275 10.80 18.45 -1.59
N VAL A 276 10.47 19.74 -1.58
CA VAL A 276 9.85 20.40 -0.42
C VAL A 276 8.45 19.87 -0.16
N ALA A 277 7.62 19.70 -1.18
CA ALA A 277 6.29 19.10 -1.00
C ALA A 277 6.40 17.67 -0.44
N ARG A 278 7.35 16.89 -0.97
CA ARG A 278 7.49 15.47 -0.62
C ARG A 278 8.19 15.21 0.71
N PHE A 279 9.22 16.00 1.02
CA PHE A 279 10.14 15.78 2.13
C PHE A 279 10.18 16.95 3.11
N GLY A 280 9.48 18.06 2.88
CA GLY A 280 9.55 19.28 3.70
C GLY A 280 9.23 19.09 5.18
N GLY A 281 8.33 18.14 5.51
CA GLY A 281 8.08 17.76 6.90
C GLY A 281 9.31 17.17 7.59
N GLN A 282 10.12 16.42 6.85
CA GLN A 282 11.38 15.85 7.32
C GLN A 282 12.49 16.91 7.29
N VAL A 283 12.56 17.71 6.22
CA VAL A 283 13.57 18.75 6.01
C VAL A 283 13.42 19.93 6.96
N SER A 284 12.22 20.37 7.37
CA SER A 284 12.06 21.53 8.26
C SER A 284 12.63 21.31 9.67
N THR A 285 12.55 20.07 10.17
CA THR A 285 13.16 19.68 11.45
C THR A 285 14.69 19.72 11.37
N VAL A 286 15.23 19.44 10.19
CA VAL A 286 16.67 19.44 9.87
C VAL A 286 17.17 20.85 9.57
N PHE A 287 16.45 21.61 8.75
CA PHE A 287 16.77 23.00 8.37
C PHE A 287 16.64 23.95 9.54
N VAL A 288 15.65 23.79 10.44
CA VAL A 288 15.55 24.59 11.68
C VAL A 288 16.68 24.26 12.65
N LYS A 289 17.13 22.99 12.73
CA LYS A 289 18.32 22.58 13.51
C LYS A 289 19.63 23.10 12.90
N ILE A 290 19.73 23.12 11.56
CA ILE A 290 20.88 23.64 10.81
C ILE A 290 20.93 25.17 10.89
N PHE A 291 19.82 25.90 10.70
CA PHE A 291 19.77 27.37 10.80
C PHE A 291 20.02 27.87 12.24
N ARG A 292 19.59 27.12 13.27
CA ARG A 292 19.97 27.42 14.66
C ARG A 292 21.46 27.23 14.92
N ARG A 293 22.15 26.38 14.14
CA ARG A 293 23.61 26.15 14.23
C ARG A 293 24.43 27.04 13.29
N LEU A 294 23.86 27.48 12.17
CA LEU A 294 24.55 28.31 11.17
C LEU A 294 24.58 29.81 11.51
N ARG A 295 23.87 30.26 12.55
CA ARG A 295 24.03 31.63 13.08
C ARG A 295 25.34 31.86 13.85
N VAL A 296 26.27 30.90 13.85
CA VAL A 296 27.53 30.98 14.60
C VAL A 296 28.79 31.06 13.72
N LYS A 297 28.75 30.90 12.40
CA LYS A 297 29.99 31.15 11.61
C LYS A 297 29.72 31.38 10.13
N GLU A 298 30.26 32.50 9.66
CA GLU A 298 30.46 32.85 8.26
C GLU A 298 31.25 31.75 7.52
N GLY A 299 31.01 31.64 6.21
CA GLY A 299 31.83 30.83 5.30
C GLY A 299 31.01 29.96 4.36
N MET A 300 30.68 30.50 3.20
CA MET A 300 30.03 29.81 2.08
C MET A 300 31.00 28.86 1.36
N MET A 301 30.45 27.85 0.68
CA MET A 301 31.08 26.87 -0.22
C MET A 301 31.57 25.57 0.44
N THR A 302 30.75 24.51 0.33
CA THR A 302 31.07 23.20 -0.30
C THR A 302 29.89 22.25 -0.01
N ILE A 303 28.83 22.34 -0.82
CA ILE A 303 27.68 21.41 -0.78
C ILE A 303 27.76 20.58 -2.05
N LEU A 304 28.29 19.35 -1.97
CA LEU A 304 28.02 18.26 -2.93
C LEU A 304 28.42 16.86 -2.45
N ALA A 305 28.95 16.68 -1.23
CA ALA A 305 29.36 15.36 -0.72
C ALA A 305 28.62 14.88 0.56
N ALA A 306 27.76 15.69 1.18
CA ALA A 306 27.18 15.39 2.51
C ALA A 306 25.80 14.71 2.50
N THR A 307 25.12 14.64 1.34
CA THR A 307 23.72 14.18 1.26
C THR A 307 23.54 12.67 1.35
N SER A 308 24.59 11.87 1.13
CA SER A 308 24.53 10.40 1.30
C SER A 308 24.92 9.92 2.71
N PHE A 309 25.56 10.77 3.52
CA PHE A 309 26.04 10.41 4.86
C PHE A 309 25.09 10.86 5.98
N SER A 310 24.27 11.90 5.73
CA SER A 310 23.34 12.48 6.72
C SER A 310 22.13 11.59 7.03
N SER A 311 21.59 10.88 6.03
CA SER A 311 20.38 10.06 6.21
C SER A 311 20.60 8.85 7.12
N HIS A 312 21.84 8.34 7.20
CA HIS A 312 22.23 7.27 8.12
C HIS A 312 22.46 7.75 9.56
N LEU A 313 22.75 9.04 9.76
CA LEU A 313 22.92 9.63 11.09
C LEU A 313 21.60 10.10 11.70
N GLU A 314 20.61 10.49 10.89
CA GLU A 314 19.28 10.88 11.37
C GLU A 314 18.44 9.71 11.88
N SER A 315 18.54 8.52 11.27
CA SER A 315 17.92 7.29 11.79
C SER A 315 18.49 6.85 13.15
N MET A 316 19.56 7.49 13.62
CA MET A 316 20.18 7.23 14.93
C MET A 316 19.73 8.20 16.04
N LEU A 317 18.93 9.24 15.75
CA LEU A 317 18.44 10.15 16.80
C LEU A 317 17.11 9.66 17.39
N PRO A 318 16.99 9.52 18.73
CA PRO A 318 15.76 9.08 19.38
C PRO A 318 14.59 10.06 19.16
N GLN A 319 13.40 9.54 18.82
CA GLN A 319 12.16 10.31 18.72
C GLN A 319 11.31 10.13 19.99
N SER A 320 11.02 11.21 20.71
CA SER A 320 10.15 11.16 21.90
C SER A 320 8.67 11.19 21.53
N ILE A 321 7.89 10.27 22.10
CA ILE A 321 6.45 10.11 21.87
C ILE A 321 5.74 9.83 23.22
N ASP A 322 4.45 10.14 23.33
CA ASP A 322 3.70 9.80 24.55
C ASP A 322 3.37 8.30 24.56
N VAL A 323 2.84 7.77 23.45
CA VAL A 323 2.26 6.42 23.37
C VAL A 323 2.85 5.62 22.20
N ALA A 324 3.42 4.46 22.50
CA ALA A 324 3.77 3.44 21.51
C ALA A 324 2.81 2.24 21.57
N ILE A 325 2.13 1.93 20.47
CA ILE A 325 1.26 0.76 20.33
C ILE A 325 1.92 -0.23 19.38
N ILE A 326 2.30 -1.40 19.89
CA ILE A 326 2.95 -2.46 19.13
C ILE A 326 1.89 -3.44 18.63
N GLY A 327 1.41 -3.23 17.40
CA GLY A 327 0.45 -4.09 16.72
C GLY A 327 -0.72 -3.32 16.10
N GLY A 328 -0.86 -3.40 14.77
CA GLY A 328 -1.93 -2.74 13.99
C GLY A 328 -3.23 -3.53 13.84
N GLY A 329 -3.56 -4.41 14.80
CA GLY A 329 -4.80 -5.18 14.81
C GLY A 329 -5.97 -4.45 15.48
N CYS A 330 -7.08 -5.15 15.73
CA CYS A 330 -8.27 -4.57 16.36
C CYS A 330 -7.95 -3.92 17.72
N ALA A 331 -7.22 -4.62 18.59
CA ALA A 331 -6.86 -4.12 19.91
C ALA A 331 -6.02 -2.84 19.85
N GLY A 332 -4.94 -2.84 19.05
CA GLY A 332 -4.05 -1.69 18.96
C GLY A 332 -4.72 -0.46 18.35
N LEU A 333 -5.48 -0.64 17.26
CA LEU A 333 -6.19 0.48 16.64
C LEU A 333 -7.34 1.00 17.51
N SER A 334 -8.03 0.13 18.27
CA SER A 334 -9.01 0.58 19.25
C SER A 334 -8.40 1.37 20.40
N ALA A 335 -7.24 0.97 20.91
CA ALA A 335 -6.52 1.76 21.90
C ALA A 335 -6.08 3.12 21.34
N ALA A 336 -5.59 3.13 20.10
CA ALA A 336 -5.15 4.34 19.42
C ALA A 336 -6.26 5.38 19.25
N LEU A 337 -7.51 4.94 19.04
CA LEU A 337 -8.67 5.84 19.04
C LEU A 337 -8.76 6.62 20.34
N VAL A 338 -8.68 5.92 21.46
CA VAL A 338 -8.81 6.53 22.80
C VAL A 338 -7.62 7.44 23.06
N THR A 339 -6.38 6.98 22.90
CA THR A 339 -5.21 7.80 23.27
C THR A 339 -5.08 9.03 22.38
N ALA A 340 -5.39 8.92 21.08
CA ALA A 340 -5.40 10.06 20.16
C ALA A 340 -6.56 11.03 20.43
N GLU A 341 -7.73 10.56 20.85
CA GLU A 341 -8.85 11.41 21.26
C GLU A 341 -8.46 12.34 22.44
N TYR A 342 -7.63 11.86 23.36
CA TYR A 342 -7.07 12.66 24.46
C TYR A 342 -5.83 13.49 24.05
N ALA A 343 -5.56 13.62 22.75
CA ALA A 343 -4.46 14.39 22.17
C ALA A 343 -3.05 13.97 22.62
N PHE A 344 -2.86 12.71 23.02
CA PHE A 344 -1.52 12.16 23.24
C PHE A 344 -0.86 11.78 21.91
N ASP A 345 0.45 12.05 21.81
CA ASP A 345 1.24 11.71 20.62
C ASP A 345 1.36 10.18 20.48
N THR A 346 0.48 9.61 19.65
CA THR A 346 0.19 8.17 19.59
C THR A 346 0.73 7.57 18.30
N TYR A 347 1.66 6.62 18.43
CA TYR A 347 2.24 5.87 17.31
C TYR A 347 1.83 4.40 17.36
N VAL A 348 1.29 3.89 16.25
CA VAL A 348 0.90 2.49 16.08
C VAL A 348 1.87 1.84 15.10
N PHE A 349 2.70 0.92 15.59
CA PHE A 349 3.56 0.09 14.75
C PHE A 349 2.71 -1.04 14.16
N MET A 350 2.42 -0.94 12.86
CA MET A 350 1.45 -1.79 12.17
C MET A 350 1.93 -3.25 12.07
N GLY A 351 3.24 -3.49 12.13
CA GLY A 351 3.82 -4.81 12.09
C GLY A 351 3.83 -5.45 10.70
N PRO A 352 4.18 -6.74 10.59
CA PRO A 352 4.33 -7.42 9.30
C PRO A 352 2.98 -7.69 8.62
N GLN A 353 1.88 -7.59 9.35
CA GLN A 353 0.52 -7.81 8.86
C GLN A 353 -0.41 -6.68 9.32
N PRO A 354 -0.40 -5.52 8.63
CA PRO A 354 -1.30 -4.41 8.94
C PRO A 354 -2.77 -4.85 8.94
N GLY A 355 -3.52 -4.47 9.98
CA GLY A 355 -4.90 -4.91 10.20
C GLY A 355 -5.03 -6.29 10.89
N GLY A 356 -3.93 -7.01 11.08
CA GLY A 356 -3.88 -8.29 11.77
C GLY A 356 -4.77 -9.38 11.16
N ALA A 357 -5.09 -10.41 11.96
CA ALA A 357 -5.80 -11.60 11.49
C ALA A 357 -7.21 -11.34 10.96
N LEU A 358 -7.88 -10.26 11.37
CA LEU A 358 -9.21 -9.92 10.84
C LEU A 358 -9.14 -9.48 9.38
N ASN A 359 -8.06 -8.79 8.98
CA ASN A 359 -7.88 -8.25 7.63
C ASN A 359 -7.96 -9.34 6.54
N GLU A 360 -7.48 -10.55 6.84
CA GLU A 360 -7.50 -11.69 5.92
C GLU A 360 -8.84 -12.41 5.83
N LYS A 361 -9.81 -12.07 6.71
CA LYS A 361 -11.12 -12.74 6.69
C LYS A 361 -11.99 -12.19 5.56
N THR A 362 -12.44 -13.07 4.69
CA THR A 362 -13.39 -12.75 3.62
C THR A 362 -14.71 -12.25 4.18
N ILE A 363 -15.30 -12.97 5.13
CA ILE A 363 -16.61 -12.62 5.69
C ILE A 363 -16.52 -12.65 7.22
N VAL A 364 -17.01 -11.57 7.83
CA VAL A 364 -17.15 -11.39 9.27
C VAL A 364 -18.63 -11.16 9.56
N GLY A 365 -19.26 -12.13 10.23
CA GLY A 365 -20.68 -12.07 10.60
C GLY A 365 -20.95 -11.82 12.08
N ASN A 366 -19.90 -11.59 12.87
CA ASN A 366 -19.99 -11.43 14.32
C ASN A 366 -19.30 -10.15 14.83
N TRP A 367 -19.22 -9.13 13.98
CA TRP A 367 -18.74 -7.80 14.36
C TRP A 367 -19.95 -6.89 14.67
N PRO A 368 -20.14 -6.46 15.94
CA PRO A 368 -21.25 -5.59 16.29
C PRO A 368 -21.29 -4.30 15.46
N GLY A 369 -22.47 -3.88 15.01
CA GLY A 369 -22.65 -2.70 14.16
C GLY A 369 -22.42 -2.94 12.65
N LYS A 370 -21.98 -4.12 12.24
CA LYS A 370 -21.90 -4.54 10.82
C LYS A 370 -22.44 -5.99 10.68
N PRO A 371 -23.70 -6.19 10.27
CA PRO A 371 -24.33 -7.52 10.22
C PRO A 371 -23.55 -8.52 9.36
N THR A 372 -22.98 -8.05 8.25
CA THR A 372 -22.05 -8.80 7.40
C THR A 372 -21.03 -7.80 6.86
N GLY A 373 -19.74 -8.03 7.10
CA GLY A 373 -18.66 -7.18 6.61
C GLY A 373 -17.47 -7.99 6.10
N PHE A 374 -16.72 -7.42 5.18
CA PHE A 374 -15.43 -7.97 4.79
C PHE A 374 -14.38 -7.54 5.80
N GLY A 375 -13.50 -8.46 6.22
CA GLY A 375 -12.52 -8.20 7.28
C GLY A 375 -11.60 -7.01 6.96
N HIS A 376 -11.14 -6.90 5.73
CA HIS A 376 -10.33 -5.77 5.27
C HIS A 376 -11.06 -4.43 5.36
N VAL A 377 -12.35 -4.37 5.00
CA VAL A 377 -13.16 -3.15 5.11
C VAL A 377 -13.31 -2.72 6.56
N ILE A 378 -13.58 -3.67 7.47
CA ILE A 378 -13.69 -3.37 8.91
C ILE A 378 -12.37 -2.80 9.44
N MET A 379 -11.25 -3.40 9.08
CA MET A 379 -9.93 -2.94 9.53
C MET A 379 -9.53 -1.60 8.91
N GLU A 380 -9.84 -1.37 7.64
CA GLU A 380 -9.60 -0.09 6.96
C GLU A 380 -10.43 1.04 7.59
N GLU A 381 -11.70 0.78 7.90
CA GLU A 381 -12.55 1.73 8.63
C GLU A 381 -11.96 2.06 10.00
N LEU A 382 -11.48 1.05 10.74
CA LEU A 382 -10.87 1.26 12.05
C LEU A 382 -9.55 2.06 11.98
N GLN A 383 -8.70 1.78 10.98
CA GLN A 383 -7.49 2.57 10.71
C GLN A 383 -7.81 4.03 10.40
N LYS A 384 -8.78 4.27 9.50
CA LYS A 384 -9.24 5.62 9.15
C LYS A 384 -9.77 6.37 10.35
N GLN A 385 -10.49 5.68 11.24
CA GLN A 385 -10.96 6.29 12.49
C GLN A 385 -9.77 6.68 13.37
N ALA A 386 -8.81 5.78 13.63
CA ALA A 386 -7.63 6.07 14.46
C ALA A 386 -6.83 7.27 13.92
N GLN A 387 -6.59 7.31 12.62
CA GLN A 387 -5.93 8.44 11.94
C GLN A 387 -6.74 9.74 12.05
N LYS A 388 -8.07 9.67 11.93
CA LYS A 388 -8.95 10.84 12.05
C LYS A 388 -8.86 11.49 13.42
N PHE A 389 -8.66 10.69 14.49
CA PHE A 389 -8.44 11.19 15.84
C PHE A 389 -7.00 11.64 16.10
N GLY A 390 -6.06 11.41 15.18
CA GLY A 390 -4.69 11.91 15.27
C GLY A 390 -3.62 10.83 15.48
N ALA A 391 -3.95 9.54 15.46
CA ALA A 391 -2.95 8.48 15.60
C ALA A 391 -2.03 8.39 14.37
N HIS A 392 -0.73 8.25 14.61
CA HIS A 392 0.29 8.00 13.60
C HIS A 392 0.42 6.50 13.34
N LEU A 393 0.03 6.03 12.16
CA LEU A 393 0.23 4.63 11.75
C LEU A 393 1.60 4.50 11.08
N VAL A 394 2.51 3.76 11.74
CA VAL A 394 3.86 3.47 11.25
C VAL A 394 3.85 2.10 10.58
N ASP A 395 4.08 2.07 9.26
CA ASP A 395 4.13 0.83 8.47
C ASP A 395 5.47 0.09 8.65
N GLU A 396 5.80 -0.21 9.91
CA GLU A 396 7.02 -0.88 10.33
C GLU A 396 6.75 -1.87 11.46
N SER A 397 7.65 -2.84 11.62
CA SER A 397 7.62 -3.77 12.76
C SER A 397 8.55 -3.28 13.87
N VAL A 398 8.23 -3.58 15.12
CA VAL A 398 9.18 -3.40 16.23
C VAL A 398 10.11 -4.62 16.26
N VAL A 399 11.42 -4.38 16.19
CA VAL A 399 12.44 -5.44 16.17
C VAL A 399 13.16 -5.59 17.50
N LYS A 400 13.21 -4.53 18.30
CA LYS A 400 13.83 -4.53 19.64
C LYS A 400 13.12 -3.53 20.54
N CYS A 401 13.01 -3.85 21.83
CA CYS A 401 12.54 -2.90 22.84
C CYS A 401 13.33 -3.05 24.14
N ASN A 402 13.52 -1.94 24.85
CA ASN A 402 14.00 -1.91 26.22
C ASN A 402 12.89 -1.32 27.10
N LEU A 403 12.30 -2.19 27.91
CA LEU A 403 11.09 -1.92 28.68
C LEU A 403 11.38 -1.82 30.19
N ALA A 404 12.65 -1.80 30.58
CA ALA A 404 13.05 -1.84 31.98
C ALA A 404 12.84 -0.51 32.73
N LYS A 405 12.94 0.63 32.03
CA LYS A 405 12.79 1.97 32.59
C LYS A 405 12.10 2.89 31.59
N SER A 406 11.29 3.82 32.10
CA SER A 406 10.67 4.88 31.29
C SER A 406 11.63 6.09 31.15
N PRO A 407 11.70 6.77 29.98
CA PRO A 407 10.97 6.46 28.76
C PRO A 407 11.44 5.15 28.13
N PHE A 408 10.48 4.36 27.64
CA PHE A 408 10.73 3.04 27.07
C PHE A 408 11.31 3.16 25.67
N GLU A 409 12.32 2.35 25.36
CA GLU A 409 12.99 2.39 24.06
C GLU A 409 12.35 1.38 23.12
N ILE A 410 11.88 1.85 21.96
CA ILE A 410 11.28 1.03 20.90
C ILE A 410 12.09 1.24 19.63
N ILE A 411 12.63 0.16 19.06
CA ILE A 411 13.40 0.21 17.82
C ILE A 411 12.60 -0.47 16.72
N SER A 412 12.29 0.30 15.68
CA SER A 412 11.56 -0.20 14.52
C SER A 412 12.47 -0.92 13.52
N SER A 413 11.87 -1.59 12.54
CA SER A 413 12.58 -2.35 11.51
C SER A 413 13.47 -1.50 10.59
N SER A 414 13.24 -0.18 10.53
CA SER A 414 14.15 0.75 9.84
C SER A 414 15.39 1.12 10.67
N GLY A 415 15.44 0.72 11.94
CA GLY A 415 16.49 1.10 12.89
C GLY A 415 16.17 2.37 13.69
N GLN A 416 15.03 3.02 13.42
CA GLN A 416 14.61 4.22 14.13
C GLN A 416 14.32 3.91 15.62
N LEU A 417 14.92 4.71 16.50
CA LEU A 417 14.70 4.65 17.93
C LEU A 417 13.58 5.62 18.34
N TYR A 418 12.60 5.11 19.09
CA TYR A 418 11.52 5.85 19.72
C TYR A 418 11.63 5.75 21.24
N LEU A 419 11.38 6.84 21.94
CA LEU A 419 11.34 6.95 23.40
C LEU A 419 9.90 7.22 23.82
N ALA A 420 9.20 6.21 24.30
CA ALA A 420 7.78 6.26 24.62
C ALA A 420 7.53 6.41 26.13
N SER A 421 6.59 7.26 26.53
CA SER A 421 6.21 7.40 27.96
C SER A 421 5.40 6.20 28.46
N THR A 422 4.61 5.58 27.57
CA THR A 422 3.83 4.36 27.83
C THR A 422 3.79 3.46 26.58
N VAL A 423 3.64 2.15 26.79
CA VAL A 423 3.63 1.15 25.71
C VAL A 423 2.40 0.24 25.83
N LEU A 424 1.73 -0.02 24.71
CA LEU A 424 0.74 -1.09 24.58
C LEU A 424 1.28 -2.21 23.69
N ILE A 425 1.19 -3.45 24.19
CA ILE A 425 1.50 -4.65 23.42
C ILE A 425 0.19 -5.27 22.92
N ALA A 426 -0.05 -5.15 21.62
CA ALA A 426 -1.24 -5.64 20.93
C ALA A 426 -0.87 -6.53 19.72
N THR A 427 0.17 -7.34 19.86
CA THR A 427 0.80 -8.12 18.78
C THR A 427 -0.04 -9.32 18.30
N GLY A 428 -1.12 -9.65 19.02
CA GLY A 428 -2.05 -10.72 18.67
C GLY A 428 -1.42 -12.11 18.68
N THR A 429 -1.91 -12.98 17.81
CA THR A 429 -1.45 -14.37 17.66
C THR A 429 -1.20 -14.70 16.19
N SER A 430 -0.30 -15.66 15.97
CA SER A 430 -0.07 -16.30 14.67
C SER A 430 -0.63 -17.72 14.67
N GLU A 431 -0.89 -18.28 13.48
CA GLU A 431 -1.25 -19.68 13.36
C GLU A 431 -0.09 -20.58 13.80
N ARG A 432 -0.40 -21.63 14.55
CA ARG A 432 0.59 -22.63 14.92
C ARG A 432 0.92 -23.48 13.70
N GLU A 433 2.19 -23.52 13.33
CA GLU A 433 2.67 -24.43 12.29
C GLU A 433 2.59 -25.89 12.77
N LEU A 434 2.35 -26.81 11.84
CA LEU A 434 2.51 -28.23 12.11
C LEU A 434 3.98 -28.59 11.93
N GLU A 435 4.61 -29.10 12.98
CA GLU A 435 6.02 -29.50 13.03
C GLU A 435 6.26 -30.81 12.25
N VAL A 436 6.06 -30.76 10.93
CA VAL A 436 6.27 -31.86 9.99
C VAL A 436 6.94 -31.29 8.75
N ASP A 437 8.16 -31.69 8.44
CA ASP A 437 8.98 -31.07 7.39
C ASP A 437 8.31 -31.11 6.01
N SER A 438 7.70 -32.24 5.66
CA SER A 438 6.96 -32.40 4.41
C SER A 438 5.74 -31.47 4.31
N CYS A 439 5.22 -30.94 5.43
CA CYS A 439 4.10 -30.01 5.41
C CYS A 439 4.44 -28.76 4.61
N LYS A 440 5.64 -28.19 4.81
CA LYS A 440 6.08 -26.96 4.12
C LYS A 440 6.18 -27.14 2.61
N ALA A 441 6.55 -28.33 2.15
CA ALA A 441 6.71 -28.63 0.72
C ALA A 441 5.39 -28.57 -0.07
N TYR A 442 4.25 -28.81 0.59
CA TYR A 442 2.93 -28.87 -0.05
C TYR A 442 1.98 -27.73 0.36
N VAL A 443 2.44 -26.73 1.13
CA VAL A 443 1.65 -25.51 1.38
C VAL A 443 1.36 -24.83 0.04
N GLY A 444 0.08 -24.60 -0.26
CA GLY A 444 -0.38 -24.06 -1.55
C GLY A 444 -0.41 -25.08 -2.70
N LYS A 445 0.03 -26.32 -2.48
CA LYS A 445 0.01 -27.45 -3.43
C LYS A 445 -0.92 -28.58 -2.98
N GLY A 446 -1.92 -28.24 -2.17
CA GLY A 446 -2.86 -29.17 -1.54
C GLY A 446 -2.96 -29.00 -0.03
N ILE A 447 -1.97 -28.39 0.63
CA ILE A 447 -2.07 -28.03 2.07
C ILE A 447 -2.42 -26.55 2.23
N PHE A 448 -3.37 -26.27 3.10
CA PHE A 448 -3.86 -24.93 3.39
C PHE A 448 -3.81 -24.63 4.89
N SER A 449 -3.37 -23.43 5.26
CA SER A 449 -3.56 -22.88 6.61
C SER A 449 -4.99 -22.33 6.77
N ASN A 450 -5.41 -21.96 7.98
CA ASN A 450 -6.75 -21.39 8.16
C ASN A 450 -6.88 -20.07 7.38
N THR A 451 -5.84 -19.24 7.40
CA THR A 451 -5.75 -17.97 6.67
C THR A 451 -5.79 -18.19 5.17
N MET A 452 -5.06 -19.17 4.63
CA MET A 452 -5.10 -19.48 3.20
C MET A 452 -6.50 -19.88 2.73
N VAL A 453 -7.22 -20.68 3.53
CA VAL A 453 -8.62 -21.04 3.21
C VAL A 453 -9.51 -19.80 3.10
N TYR A 454 -9.28 -18.75 3.90
CA TYR A 454 -10.05 -17.51 3.79
C TYR A 454 -9.59 -16.65 2.61
N LYS A 455 -8.27 -16.52 2.39
CA LYS A 455 -7.70 -15.67 1.35
C LYS A 455 -7.93 -16.21 -0.06
N HIS A 456 -7.85 -17.53 -0.22
CA HIS A 456 -8.01 -18.27 -1.47
C HIS A 456 -9.33 -19.04 -1.48
N TRP A 457 -10.39 -18.41 -0.98
CA TRP A 457 -11.67 -19.04 -0.70
C TRP A 457 -12.21 -19.83 -1.90
N SER A 458 -12.29 -19.20 -3.07
CA SER A 458 -12.83 -19.83 -4.29
C SER A 458 -11.96 -20.98 -4.79
N GLU A 459 -10.64 -20.77 -4.86
CA GLU A 459 -9.68 -21.78 -5.32
C GLU A 459 -9.70 -23.02 -4.41
N PHE A 460 -9.74 -22.80 -3.09
CA PHE A 460 -9.88 -23.87 -2.11
C PHE A 460 -11.20 -24.62 -2.26
N GLN A 461 -12.30 -23.90 -2.54
CA GLN A 461 -13.62 -24.50 -2.73
C GLN A 461 -13.66 -25.40 -3.97
N ASP A 462 -13.06 -24.94 -5.07
CA ASP A 462 -12.97 -25.70 -6.30
C ASP A 462 -12.09 -26.95 -6.12
N GLN A 463 -10.95 -26.81 -5.42
CA GLN A 463 -10.07 -27.94 -5.12
C GLN A 463 -10.68 -28.94 -4.13
N ALA A 464 -11.53 -28.47 -3.20
CA ALA A 464 -12.20 -29.31 -2.22
C ALA A 464 -13.43 -30.05 -2.80
N LYS A 465 -13.93 -29.65 -3.96
CA LYS A 465 -15.13 -30.24 -4.55
C LYS A 465 -14.84 -31.67 -5.04
N ASN A 466 -15.65 -32.63 -4.60
CA ASN A 466 -15.47 -34.07 -4.81
C ASN A 466 -14.13 -34.64 -4.30
N ALA A 467 -13.40 -33.88 -3.46
CA ALA A 467 -12.11 -34.28 -2.94
C ALA A 467 -12.24 -35.16 -1.67
N THR A 468 -11.21 -35.97 -1.43
CA THR A 468 -10.92 -36.51 -0.11
C THR A 468 -10.02 -35.52 0.64
N ALA A 469 -10.57 -34.89 1.67
CA ALA A 469 -9.90 -33.83 2.43
C ALA A 469 -9.48 -34.31 3.82
N LEU A 470 -8.39 -33.75 4.35
CA LEU A 470 -7.99 -33.90 5.75
C LEU A 470 -8.09 -32.55 6.47
N VAL A 471 -8.55 -32.56 7.72
CA VAL A 471 -8.41 -31.45 8.65
C VAL A 471 -7.62 -31.94 9.85
N VAL A 472 -6.52 -31.26 10.15
CA VAL A 472 -5.66 -31.59 11.30
C VAL A 472 -5.94 -30.61 12.42
N GLY A 473 -6.55 -31.07 13.51
CA GLY A 473 -6.86 -30.26 14.68
C GLY A 473 -8.10 -30.73 15.44
N GLY A 474 -8.10 -30.52 16.76
CA GLY A 474 -9.20 -30.96 17.64
C GLY A 474 -10.08 -29.83 18.20
N GLY A 475 -9.84 -28.58 17.81
CA GLY A 475 -10.51 -27.40 18.34
C GLY A 475 -11.75 -26.96 17.54
N VAL A 476 -12.35 -25.86 17.98
CA VAL A 476 -13.54 -25.27 17.33
C VAL A 476 -13.29 -24.92 15.86
N ASP A 477 -12.12 -24.37 15.53
CA ASP A 477 -11.80 -23.96 14.15
C ASP A 477 -11.64 -25.17 13.23
N ALA A 478 -10.96 -26.23 13.68
CA ALA A 478 -10.85 -27.49 12.94
C ALA A 478 -12.23 -28.10 12.64
N VAL A 479 -13.11 -28.16 13.63
CA VAL A 479 -14.49 -28.66 13.45
C VAL A 479 -15.28 -27.79 12.46
N LYS A 480 -15.15 -26.46 12.54
CA LYS A 480 -15.79 -25.56 11.55
C LYS A 480 -15.28 -25.83 10.13
N LYS A 481 -13.97 -26.00 9.94
CA LYS A 481 -13.38 -26.30 8.62
C LYS A 481 -13.83 -27.65 8.08
N ALA A 482 -13.92 -28.68 8.93
CA ALA A 482 -14.43 -29.99 8.51
C ALA A 482 -15.89 -29.93 8.03
N VAL A 483 -16.76 -29.29 8.81
CA VAL A 483 -18.17 -29.06 8.41
C VAL A 483 -18.25 -28.22 7.14
N TYR A 484 -17.38 -27.21 7.01
CA TYR A 484 -17.35 -26.36 5.85
C TYR A 484 -16.99 -27.15 4.59
N LEU A 485 -15.92 -27.94 4.63
CA LEU A 485 -15.48 -28.80 3.53
C LEU A 485 -16.58 -29.76 3.08
N CYS A 486 -17.25 -30.41 4.04
CA CYS A 486 -18.37 -31.29 3.75
C CYS A 486 -19.52 -30.55 3.04
N LYS A 487 -19.91 -29.36 3.52
CA LYS A 487 -20.91 -28.53 2.83
C LYS A 487 -20.47 -28.01 1.46
N GLY A 488 -19.16 -27.81 1.29
CA GLY A 488 -18.55 -27.41 0.02
C GLY A 488 -18.54 -28.50 -1.05
N GLY A 489 -18.99 -29.71 -0.72
CA GLY A 489 -19.07 -30.83 -1.66
C GLY A 489 -17.84 -31.73 -1.67
N ALA A 490 -17.03 -31.74 -0.61
CA ALA A 490 -15.99 -32.76 -0.45
C ALA A 490 -16.63 -34.16 -0.41
N ALA A 491 -16.02 -35.13 -1.10
CA ALA A 491 -16.52 -36.51 -1.13
C ALA A 491 -16.35 -37.19 0.23
N LYS A 492 -15.22 -36.93 0.90
CA LYS A 492 -14.90 -37.44 2.23
C LYS A 492 -14.03 -36.44 2.99
N VAL A 493 -14.23 -36.31 4.29
CA VAL A 493 -13.43 -35.43 5.15
C VAL A 493 -12.92 -36.19 6.36
N PHE A 494 -11.61 -36.38 6.47
CA PHE A 494 -10.97 -36.90 7.67
C PHE A 494 -10.69 -35.77 8.66
N LEU A 495 -11.09 -35.91 9.92
CA LEU A 495 -10.78 -34.98 11.01
C LEU A 495 -9.84 -35.66 12.00
N ALA A 496 -8.54 -35.39 11.87
CA ALA A 496 -7.49 -36.00 12.68
C ALA A 496 -7.09 -35.11 13.86
N PHE A 497 -7.04 -35.69 15.07
CA PHE A 497 -6.67 -34.96 16.29
C PHE A 497 -5.95 -35.86 17.30
N ARG A 498 -5.08 -35.26 18.12
CA ARG A 498 -4.15 -35.97 19.01
C ARG A 498 -4.78 -36.58 20.26
N GLY A 499 -5.92 -36.06 20.72
CA GLY A 499 -6.61 -36.55 21.92
C GLY A 499 -7.64 -37.63 21.62
N ASP A 500 -8.27 -38.16 22.66
CA ASP A 500 -9.35 -39.15 22.55
C ASP A 500 -10.68 -38.52 22.10
N SER A 501 -10.85 -37.21 22.34
CA SER A 501 -12.05 -36.50 21.93
C SER A 501 -11.77 -35.06 21.51
N LEU A 502 -12.67 -34.50 20.70
CA LEU A 502 -12.63 -33.10 20.28
C LEU A 502 -12.80 -32.15 21.47
N ASN A 503 -12.04 -31.06 21.48
CA ASN A 503 -12.17 -29.97 22.45
C ASN A 503 -13.21 -28.94 21.97
N VAL A 504 -14.46 -29.36 21.96
CA VAL A 504 -15.63 -28.55 21.56
C VAL A 504 -16.84 -28.89 22.42
N SER A 505 -17.83 -28.00 22.47
CA SER A 505 -19.06 -28.22 23.23
C SER A 505 -19.81 -29.50 22.80
N PRO A 506 -20.55 -30.17 23.71
CA PRO A 506 -21.32 -31.37 23.39
C PRO A 506 -22.28 -31.19 22.21
N LEU A 507 -22.94 -30.03 22.12
CA LEU A 507 -23.81 -29.69 21.00
C LEU A 507 -23.05 -29.71 19.67
N ARG A 508 -21.83 -29.15 19.63
CA ARG A 508 -21.03 -29.11 18.39
C ARG A 508 -20.55 -30.52 18.00
N LYS A 509 -20.24 -31.40 18.96
CA LYS A 509 -19.98 -32.83 18.70
C LYS A 509 -21.20 -33.51 18.08
N LYS A 510 -22.40 -33.28 18.63
CA LYS A 510 -23.66 -33.81 18.09
C LYS A 510 -23.93 -33.30 16.66
N MET A 511 -23.73 -32.01 16.41
CA MET A 511 -23.89 -31.42 15.07
C MET A 511 -22.89 -32.00 14.06
N LEU A 512 -21.66 -32.31 14.47
CA LEU A 512 -20.67 -32.95 13.62
C LEU A 512 -21.13 -34.35 13.18
N GLY A 513 -21.76 -35.11 14.08
CA GLY A 513 -22.30 -36.45 13.79
C GLY A 513 -23.43 -36.48 12.75
N ALA A 514 -24.02 -35.33 12.40
CA ALA A 514 -25.00 -35.25 11.31
C ALA A 514 -24.36 -35.40 9.91
N TYR A 515 -23.04 -35.23 9.80
CA TYR A 515 -22.32 -35.27 8.53
C TYR A 515 -21.63 -36.62 8.34
N LYS A 516 -22.29 -37.56 7.65
CA LYS A 516 -21.78 -38.92 7.40
C LYS A 516 -20.48 -38.97 6.59
N GLN A 517 -20.15 -37.91 5.86
CA GLN A 517 -18.91 -37.79 5.08
C GLN A 517 -17.69 -37.45 5.95
N ILE A 518 -17.91 -37.03 7.21
CA ILE A 518 -16.83 -36.65 8.13
C ILE A 518 -16.46 -37.86 8.98
N GLU A 519 -15.24 -38.34 8.83
CA GLU A 519 -14.66 -39.42 9.63
C GLU A 519 -13.64 -38.86 10.63
N CYS A 520 -13.86 -39.09 11.92
CA CYS A 520 -12.95 -38.64 12.97
C CYS A 520 -11.84 -39.68 13.19
N ILE A 521 -10.59 -39.23 13.21
CA ILE A 521 -9.42 -40.06 13.54
C ILE A 521 -8.83 -39.54 14.87
N PRO A 522 -9.23 -40.11 16.02
CA PRO A 522 -8.68 -39.74 17.32
C PRO A 522 -7.25 -40.27 17.49
N GLN A 523 -6.54 -39.77 18.50
CA GLN A 523 -5.14 -40.14 18.80
C GLN A 523 -4.20 -40.07 17.58
N ALA A 524 -4.52 -39.23 16.60
CA ALA A 524 -3.80 -39.14 15.34
C ALA A 524 -2.67 -38.11 15.40
N ARG A 525 -1.50 -38.50 14.91
CA ARG A 525 -0.34 -37.64 14.66
C ARG A 525 0.09 -37.78 13.21
N VAL A 526 0.23 -36.65 12.52
CA VAL A 526 0.80 -36.61 11.17
C VAL A 526 2.29 -36.89 11.25
N GLN A 527 2.77 -37.86 10.47
CA GLN A 527 4.19 -38.19 10.34
C GLN A 527 4.78 -37.55 9.08
N ALA A 528 4.07 -37.65 7.95
CA ALA A 528 4.49 -37.06 6.69
C ALA A 528 3.30 -36.80 5.76
N PHE A 529 3.48 -35.84 4.86
CA PHE A 529 2.63 -35.60 3.71
C PHE A 529 3.37 -36.12 2.48
N LEU A 530 2.66 -36.85 1.62
CA LEU A 530 3.24 -37.59 0.51
C LEU A 530 2.65 -37.09 -0.82
N GLY A 531 3.47 -37.07 -1.86
CA GLY A 531 3.08 -36.67 -3.20
C GLY A 531 4.28 -36.61 -4.15
N ASP A 532 4.06 -36.13 -5.36
CA ASP A 532 5.07 -36.07 -6.45
C ASP A 532 5.99 -34.83 -6.40
N GLY A 533 5.84 -33.99 -5.36
CA GLY A 533 6.57 -32.73 -5.19
C GLY A 533 5.86 -31.50 -5.79
N THR A 534 4.89 -31.73 -6.67
CA THR A 534 4.02 -30.70 -7.26
C THR A 534 2.61 -30.72 -6.68
N LYS A 535 2.12 -31.89 -6.26
CA LYS A 535 0.78 -32.07 -5.69
C LYS A 535 0.79 -33.06 -4.52
N LEU A 536 -0.01 -32.74 -3.51
CA LEU A 536 -0.32 -33.65 -2.41
C LEU A 536 -1.16 -34.85 -2.90
N GLN A 537 -0.85 -36.06 -2.43
CA GLN A 537 -1.56 -37.30 -2.83
C GLN A 537 -1.97 -38.18 -1.64
N ALA A 538 -1.25 -38.09 -0.51
CA ALA A 538 -1.57 -38.86 0.68
C ALA A 538 -0.99 -38.23 1.96
N VAL A 539 -1.41 -38.76 3.11
CA VAL A 539 -0.82 -38.48 4.41
C VAL A 539 -0.46 -39.78 5.12
N ALA A 540 0.72 -39.81 5.73
CA ALA A 540 1.13 -40.83 6.68
C ALA A 540 0.79 -40.35 8.10
N LEU A 541 -0.02 -41.12 8.81
CA LEU A 541 -0.50 -40.86 10.16
C LEU A 541 -0.09 -42.01 11.08
N THR A 542 0.14 -41.70 12.36
CA THR A 542 0.03 -42.69 13.43
C THR A 542 -1.25 -42.40 14.20
N ALA A 543 -2.17 -43.34 14.27
CA ALA A 543 -3.42 -43.23 15.04
C ALA A 543 -3.56 -44.44 15.95
N SER A 544 -3.75 -44.20 17.26
CA SER A 544 -3.86 -45.27 18.26
C SER A 544 -2.76 -46.34 18.15
N GLN A 545 -1.51 -45.89 17.96
CA GLN A 545 -0.30 -46.72 17.75
C GLN A 545 -0.22 -47.48 16.41
N SER A 546 -1.24 -47.41 15.56
CA SER A 546 -1.22 -47.98 14.20
C SER A 546 -0.73 -46.96 13.17
N GLN A 547 0.09 -47.41 12.22
CA GLN A 547 0.49 -46.63 11.06
C GLN A 547 -0.62 -46.69 10.00
N LEU A 548 -1.04 -45.54 9.48
CA LEU A 548 -2.08 -45.39 8.48
C LEU A 548 -1.58 -44.50 7.34
N ASN A 549 -1.69 -44.97 6.10
CA ASN A 549 -1.50 -44.15 4.92
C ASN A 549 -2.86 -43.88 4.30
N VAL A 550 -3.26 -42.61 4.28
CA VAL A 550 -4.58 -42.19 3.81
C VAL A 550 -4.41 -41.39 2.52
N PRO A 551 -4.90 -41.89 1.37
CA PRO A 551 -4.97 -41.11 0.14
C PRO A 551 -5.86 -39.89 0.35
N LEU A 552 -5.40 -38.72 -0.11
CA LEU A 552 -6.16 -37.47 -0.02
C LEU A 552 -5.73 -36.48 -1.10
N ASP A 553 -6.61 -35.53 -1.40
CA ASP A 553 -6.38 -34.50 -2.43
C ASP A 553 -5.97 -33.16 -1.81
N CYS A 554 -6.43 -32.89 -0.58
CA CYS A 554 -6.12 -31.66 0.13
C CYS A 554 -6.13 -31.83 1.65
N ALA A 555 -5.44 -30.93 2.35
CA ALA A 555 -5.40 -30.88 3.81
C ALA A 555 -5.51 -29.45 4.34
N VAL A 556 -6.17 -29.27 5.47
CA VAL A 556 -6.24 -28.01 6.22
C VAL A 556 -5.60 -28.18 7.59
N ILE A 557 -4.60 -27.36 7.89
CA ILE A 557 -3.90 -27.38 9.17
C ILE A 557 -4.56 -26.38 10.12
N SER A 558 -5.13 -26.88 11.22
CA SER A 558 -5.87 -26.08 12.20
C SER A 558 -5.52 -26.50 13.64
N VAL A 559 -4.22 -26.48 13.95
CA VAL A 559 -3.64 -26.97 15.21
C VAL A 559 -3.54 -25.89 16.31
N GLY A 560 -4.21 -24.76 16.11
CA GLY A 560 -4.30 -23.67 17.10
C GLY A 560 -3.45 -22.46 16.72
N ARG A 561 -3.26 -21.58 17.70
CA ARG A 561 -2.57 -20.29 17.56
C ARG A 561 -1.49 -20.14 18.63
N VAL A 562 -0.51 -19.28 18.38
CA VAL A 562 0.58 -18.95 19.30
C VAL A 562 0.63 -17.43 19.49
N PRO A 563 0.69 -16.92 20.72
CA PRO A 563 0.88 -15.50 20.99
C PRO A 563 2.18 -14.97 20.36
N ASN A 564 2.11 -13.76 19.79
CA ASN A 564 3.25 -13.09 19.17
C ASN A 564 4.05 -12.31 20.23
N THR A 565 4.61 -13.03 21.21
CA THR A 565 5.23 -12.47 22.42
C THR A 565 6.73 -12.72 22.51
N GLN A 566 7.34 -13.21 21.43
CA GLN A 566 8.76 -13.61 21.38
C GLN A 566 9.69 -12.44 21.77
N LEU A 567 9.34 -11.21 21.37
CA LEU A 567 10.07 -9.98 21.71
C LEU A 567 10.07 -9.66 23.21
N PHE A 568 9.05 -10.11 23.94
CA PHE A 568 8.84 -9.78 25.36
C PHE A 568 9.21 -10.92 26.30
N LYS A 569 9.73 -12.02 25.75
CA LYS A 569 10.22 -13.15 26.54
C LYS A 569 11.34 -12.67 27.47
N ASN A 570 11.30 -13.09 28.73
CA ASN A 570 12.20 -12.67 29.81
C ASN A 570 12.08 -11.18 30.21
N ILE A 571 11.16 -10.42 29.63
CA ILE A 571 10.86 -9.03 30.00
C ILE A 571 9.54 -8.98 30.77
N LEU A 572 8.51 -9.65 30.24
CA LEU A 572 7.18 -9.73 30.84
C LEU A 572 6.88 -11.13 31.35
N THR A 573 5.96 -11.22 32.31
CA THR A 573 5.44 -12.49 32.80
C THR A 573 4.49 -13.10 31.76
N LEU A 574 4.86 -14.28 31.27
CA LEU A 574 4.08 -15.05 30.30
C LEU A 574 3.56 -16.34 30.94
N ASP A 575 2.41 -16.82 30.49
CA ASP A 575 1.90 -18.14 30.87
C ASP A 575 2.64 -19.27 30.12
N GLU A 576 2.29 -20.52 30.41
CA GLU A 576 2.87 -21.70 29.76
C GLU A 576 2.66 -21.74 28.24
N LYS A 577 1.66 -21.02 27.72
CA LYS A 577 1.35 -20.92 26.28
C LYS A 577 2.05 -19.72 25.63
N GLY A 578 2.77 -18.92 26.41
CA GLY A 578 3.45 -17.70 25.98
C GLY A 578 2.56 -16.46 25.93
N ALA A 579 1.34 -16.50 26.47
CA ALA A 579 0.45 -15.34 26.53
C ALA A 579 0.82 -14.40 27.68
N ILE A 580 0.66 -13.10 27.49
CA ILE A 580 1.00 -12.08 28.51
C ILE A 580 -0.02 -12.17 29.66
N ILE A 581 0.49 -12.29 30.89
CA ILE A 581 -0.33 -12.28 32.10
C ILE A 581 -0.59 -10.83 32.52
N LEU A 582 -1.87 -10.50 32.70
CA LEU A 582 -2.35 -9.19 33.12
C LEU A 582 -2.61 -9.14 34.64
N GLN A 583 -2.62 -7.94 35.20
CA GLN A 583 -2.90 -7.69 36.62
C GLN A 583 -4.42 -7.63 36.87
N GLY A 584 -4.98 -8.71 37.41
CA GLY A 584 -6.40 -8.80 37.75
C GLY A 584 -7.30 -8.60 36.52
N ALA A 585 -8.27 -7.67 36.61
CA ALA A 585 -9.21 -7.37 35.53
C ALA A 585 -8.78 -6.16 34.65
N THR A 586 -7.54 -5.70 34.79
CA THR A 586 -6.99 -4.53 34.06
C THR A 586 -6.28 -4.96 32.77
N GLN A 587 -5.77 -3.99 32.00
CA GLN A 587 -4.84 -4.24 30.87
C GLN A 587 -3.37 -4.00 31.25
N GLN A 588 -3.08 -3.86 32.54
CA GLN A 588 -1.73 -3.62 33.04
C GLN A 588 -0.91 -4.91 33.07
N THR A 589 0.36 -4.80 32.68
CA THR A 589 1.36 -5.84 32.90
C THR A 589 2.00 -5.70 34.29
N THR A 590 3.02 -6.50 34.59
CA THR A 590 3.83 -6.34 35.80
C THR A 590 4.68 -5.07 35.83
N ILE A 591 4.90 -4.42 34.68
CA ILE A 591 5.72 -3.21 34.57
C ILE A 591 4.79 -1.99 34.45
N PRO A 592 4.85 -1.03 35.41
CA PRO A 592 4.05 0.19 35.33
C PRO A 592 4.32 0.98 34.03
N GLY A 593 3.25 1.44 33.37
CA GLY A 593 3.35 2.11 32.07
C GLY A 593 3.43 1.16 30.87
N ILE A 594 3.33 -0.16 31.09
CA ILE A 594 3.25 -1.15 30.02
C ILE A 594 1.94 -1.92 30.15
N PHE A 595 1.18 -1.90 29.06
CA PHE A 595 -0.12 -2.50 28.93
C PHE A 595 -0.08 -3.59 27.86
N ALA A 596 -1.02 -4.54 27.90
CA ALA A 596 -1.21 -5.50 26.83
C ALA A 596 -2.69 -5.76 26.59
N ALA A 597 -3.08 -6.04 25.34
CA ALA A 597 -4.48 -6.23 24.97
C ALA A 597 -4.66 -7.23 23.80
N GLY A 598 -5.87 -7.76 23.69
CA GLY A 598 -6.27 -8.68 22.63
C GLY A 598 -5.65 -10.07 22.75
N ASP A 599 -5.59 -10.79 21.63
CA ASP A 599 -5.24 -12.23 21.60
C ASP A 599 -3.82 -12.56 22.09
N ALA A 600 -2.95 -11.56 22.32
CA ALA A 600 -1.63 -11.77 22.91
C ALA A 600 -1.66 -12.01 24.43
N THR A 601 -2.81 -11.79 25.10
CA THR A 601 -2.94 -11.85 26.55
C THR A 601 -3.76 -13.06 27.01
N THR A 602 -3.63 -13.41 28.28
CA THR A 602 -4.47 -14.44 28.91
C THR A 602 -5.94 -14.03 29.03
N ALA A 603 -6.24 -12.72 29.06
CA ALA A 603 -7.60 -12.21 29.21
C ALA A 603 -8.49 -12.47 27.99
N ASN A 604 -7.91 -12.65 26.80
CA ASN A 604 -8.65 -12.98 25.59
C ASN A 604 -8.36 -14.39 25.08
N ALA A 605 -8.81 -15.39 25.85
CA ALA A 605 -8.81 -16.79 25.41
C ALA A 605 -9.86 -17.09 24.31
N TYR A 606 -10.73 -16.14 23.98
CA TYR A 606 -11.84 -16.30 23.04
C TYR A 606 -11.41 -16.10 21.57
N GLY A 607 -10.39 -15.28 21.36
CA GLY A 607 -9.84 -14.94 20.05
C GLY A 607 -10.87 -14.33 19.10
N GLN A 608 -11.70 -13.41 19.60
CA GLN A 608 -12.73 -12.70 18.84
C GLN A 608 -12.33 -11.24 18.64
N ALA A 609 -12.50 -10.74 17.41
CA ALA A 609 -12.09 -9.38 17.05
C ALA A 609 -12.82 -8.30 17.87
N ALA A 610 -14.11 -8.48 18.15
CA ALA A 610 -14.88 -7.54 18.97
C ALA A 610 -14.39 -7.49 20.42
N ILE A 611 -14.01 -8.65 20.98
CA ILE A 611 -13.44 -8.73 22.33
C ILE A 611 -12.08 -8.04 22.35
N ALA A 612 -11.20 -8.36 21.39
CA ALA A 612 -9.90 -7.70 21.27
C ALA A 612 -10.02 -6.16 21.14
N SER A 613 -11.04 -5.68 20.43
CA SER A 613 -11.31 -4.23 20.32
C SER A 613 -11.72 -3.63 21.67
N GLY A 614 -12.58 -4.33 22.42
CA GLY A 614 -12.96 -3.93 23.77
C GLY A 614 -11.77 -3.90 24.73
N ASP A 615 -10.89 -4.90 24.67
CA ASP A 615 -9.64 -4.92 25.44
C ASP A 615 -8.74 -3.74 25.07
N GLY A 616 -8.61 -3.44 23.77
CA GLY A 616 -7.90 -2.27 23.28
C GLY A 616 -8.44 -0.95 23.83
N MET A 617 -9.78 -0.77 23.82
CA MET A 617 -10.42 0.41 24.41
C MET A 617 -10.11 0.54 25.90
N LYS A 618 -10.19 -0.56 26.66
CA LYS A 618 -9.82 -0.56 28.09
C LYS A 618 -8.37 -0.13 28.29
N ALA A 619 -7.45 -0.72 27.52
CA ALA A 619 -6.03 -0.36 27.59
C ALA A 619 -5.81 1.12 27.28
N GLY A 620 -6.47 1.66 26.25
CA GLY A 620 -6.39 3.09 25.91
C GLY A 620 -6.78 4.01 27.08
N TYR A 621 -7.89 3.72 27.77
CA TYR A 621 -8.31 4.52 28.93
C TYR A 621 -7.37 4.39 30.14
N GLU A 622 -6.83 3.19 30.39
CA GLU A 622 -5.85 2.99 31.46
C GLU A 622 -4.52 3.70 31.14
N MET A 623 -4.08 3.70 29.88
CA MET A 623 -2.91 4.45 29.40
C MET A 623 -3.10 5.96 29.57
N VAL A 624 -4.27 6.49 29.20
CA VAL A 624 -4.62 7.91 29.41
C VAL A 624 -4.54 8.27 30.89
N SER A 625 -5.09 7.41 31.75
CA SER A 625 -5.08 7.63 33.21
C SER A 625 -3.64 7.64 33.76
N TYR A 626 -2.81 6.70 33.29
CA TYR A 626 -1.39 6.64 33.64
C TYR A 626 -0.63 7.90 33.20
N LEU A 627 -0.80 8.34 31.95
CA LEU A 627 -0.12 9.52 31.41
C LEU A 627 -0.55 10.82 32.10
N LYS A 628 -1.83 10.95 32.46
CA LYS A 628 -2.31 12.11 33.25
C LYS A 628 -1.69 12.13 34.66
N ALA A 629 -1.54 10.98 35.30
CA ALA A 629 -0.89 10.89 36.61
C ALA A 629 0.60 11.30 36.56
N LEU A 630 1.28 11.11 35.43
CA LEU A 630 2.66 11.56 35.22
C LEU A 630 2.79 13.09 35.01
N LYS A 631 1.71 13.78 34.59
CA LYS A 631 1.69 15.22 34.29
C LYS A 631 0.56 15.96 35.03
N PRO A 632 0.60 16.08 36.38
CA PRO A 632 -0.50 16.63 37.18
C PRO A 632 -0.77 18.15 37.00
N GLY A 633 0.02 18.89 36.21
CA GLY A 633 -0.03 20.36 36.13
C GLY A 633 -0.68 20.98 34.88
N ASP A 634 -0.99 20.21 33.83
CA ASP A 634 -1.43 20.76 32.53
C ASP A 634 -2.97 20.74 32.32
N SER A 635 -3.73 20.25 33.29
CA SER A 635 -5.17 19.98 33.14
C SER A 635 -6.09 21.21 33.13
N GLU A 636 -5.60 22.42 33.44
CA GLU A 636 -6.44 23.63 33.46
C GLU A 636 -6.31 24.52 32.21
N ASN A 637 -5.28 24.35 31.37
CA ASN A 637 -5.06 25.21 30.19
C ASN A 637 -5.51 24.61 28.84
N SER A 638 -6.05 23.40 28.81
CA SER A 638 -6.51 22.76 27.56
C SER A 638 -7.92 23.20 27.10
N ARG A 639 -8.46 24.31 27.59
CA ARG A 639 -9.74 24.89 27.09
C ARG A 639 -9.63 25.49 25.69
N SER A 640 -8.43 25.60 25.10
CA SER A 640 -8.28 25.87 23.68
C SER A 640 -8.13 24.57 22.89
N CYS A 641 -9.19 23.73 22.88
CA CYS A 641 -9.34 22.74 21.81
C CYS A 641 -9.39 23.50 20.48
N GLY A 642 -8.31 23.42 19.70
CA GLY A 642 -8.34 23.77 18.29
C GLY A 642 -9.52 23.02 17.66
N HIS A 643 -10.43 23.78 17.05
CA HIS A 643 -11.71 23.34 16.49
C HIS A 643 -11.72 21.87 16.02
N LEU A 644 -12.24 20.99 16.88
CA LEU A 644 -12.96 19.81 16.41
C LEU A 644 -14.14 20.33 15.57
N PRO A 645 -14.35 19.86 14.33
CA PRO A 645 -15.59 20.13 13.63
C PRO A 645 -16.71 19.62 14.53
N SER A 646 -17.65 20.51 14.86
CA SER A 646 -18.72 20.22 15.82
C SER A 646 -19.40 18.89 15.50
N LEU A 647 -19.29 17.93 16.42
CA LEU A 647 -20.01 16.65 16.41
C LEU A 647 -21.55 16.81 16.45
N SER A 648 -22.05 18.05 16.47
CA SER A 648 -23.47 18.41 16.48
C SER A 648 -24.20 18.22 15.14
N SER A 649 -23.49 18.07 14.02
CA SER A 649 -24.16 17.88 12.70
C SER A 649 -24.54 16.43 12.41
N ALA A 650 -23.97 15.45 13.11
CA ALA A 650 -24.21 14.02 12.87
C ALA A 650 -25.49 13.47 13.53
N TYR A 651 -26.14 14.24 14.41
CA TYR A 651 -27.32 13.79 15.18
C TYR A 651 -28.64 14.49 14.80
N ARG A 652 -28.69 15.31 13.73
CA ARG A 652 -29.91 16.04 13.33
C ARG A 652 -30.76 15.40 12.23
N HIS A 653 -30.47 14.18 11.82
CA HIS A 653 -31.37 13.42 10.95
C HIS A 653 -31.72 12.08 11.61
N ARG A 654 -32.81 12.12 12.40
CA ARG A 654 -33.72 10.99 12.60
C ARG A 654 -35.07 11.39 12.03
#